data_AF-A0A3C1YYH0-F1
#
_entry.id   AF-A0A3C1YYH0-F1
#
_cell.length_a   1.000
_cell.length_b   1.000
_cell.length_c   1.000
_cell.angle_alpha   90.00
_cell.angle_beta   90.00
_cell.angle_gamma   90.00
#
_symmetry.space_group_name_H-M   'P 1'
#
loop_
_entity.id
_entity.type
_entity.pdbx_description
1 polymer ?
#
loop_
_entity_poly.entity_id
_entity_poly.type
_entity_poly.pdbx_seq_one_letter_code
_entity_poly.pdbx_strand_id
1 'polypeptide(L)'
;MTDQDLINRPLIKAWLWWALIWLTLFPIVGVVVSIKFHNPEFLDGVSWLTFGRLRPIHVNGVIFGSFSTVFLGLLYYIVPRLCGVRMYKEAWGWWLLWAWNAFLVLGSASFLFGLNMGLEAGEFEWPFNLLRFLILGLITVQVLGTVFRRTERRFYVAMWYTTAALIWTIMNLILGNVLLTYADDIAGVNSAAMHGLYIHYIVGLWITPAGLALIYYFLPLSARSPLYSHKLSLLGFWGLAFFYPFVGTHHYLYSPIPHWTQTVSIVTSMLLIIPVWTVVVNFFGTMFGRWGAVAGGGGGDNYAAKFLMMGAVYYLIGCFQGSVEALRRVQELTHFNDFVIAHSHLTVFGTFVVWAVGSAYYVWPRVTGRRLWSDRLASWHLWLTVAGFTVMAVGLSAQGFVQGSMLEYGANFVDTVKEMKPWWVARTLGGLAMDVALLLMVINFYKTAQEGELLAQDGDAAARPVDTPVHVVATRSWIESPSTVLLIAGFGFFFLAVGVQGVTPWLMAETRTATVQDTVTQLPIQVADYTPQELKGRHVYIREGCWYCHSQYVRPVTGESFRWGPVSQAGEYAHDRPHLFSTRRIGPDLTRVGRKYGDDWHAAHYWNPREVVPDSIMPAFPWLYESANDGDAPHLNEDGKALIAYLQKLGTGIGDWREGFAATQVTGGQVLNTSPQSQEDLLVLGQTVYERRCVGCHGVNGDGRGPAARFMEPRPRDFTKGIFKFRSTQGKDSLPTDVDLYSTVTHGLWGTSMPAWQEMSEHERRAVVQYIKTFSDRWVTETVPPSITIAPEPAVTDISLEQGKTLFIANCMLCHGAGGQGNGPMAPVIKDIWGQQLKPANFTLAAGLSGGVKLGHDGAHLFRAVTTGIGGTPMPVFGEHLKPEEIWDIVHYVQSLRVAAHEQELVAVGLKEGDLEQARTRMWAALSPAARRGDLEKTIIQAPSDSPRTARVTGGTVNGRRRP
;
A
#
# COMPACT_ATOMS: atom_id res chain seq x y z
N MET A 1 39.06 -39.51 -1.48
CA MET A 1 38.12 -39.00 -0.45
C MET A 1 36.79 -39.67 -0.67
N THR A 2 36.20 -40.21 0.40
CA THR A 2 34.81 -40.64 0.37
C THR A 2 33.90 -39.39 0.38
N ASP A 3 32.65 -39.50 -0.07
CA ASP A 3 31.67 -38.38 -0.01
C ASP A 3 31.46 -37.83 1.40
N GLN A 4 31.81 -38.62 2.43
CA GLN A 4 31.75 -38.21 3.82
C GLN A 4 32.91 -37.30 4.23
N ASP A 5 34.07 -37.40 3.57
CA ASP A 5 35.26 -36.57 3.83
C ASP A 5 35.17 -35.17 3.19
N LEU A 6 34.24 -34.99 2.25
CA LEU A 6 34.06 -33.75 1.51
C LEU A 6 33.29 -32.67 2.30
N ILE A 7 32.59 -33.05 3.36
CA ILE A 7 31.70 -32.14 4.10
C ILE A 7 32.06 -31.95 5.56
N ASN A 8 31.82 -30.75 6.06
CA ASN A 8 31.98 -30.40 7.47
C ASN A 8 30.64 -30.54 8.21
N ARG A 9 30.39 -31.71 8.81
CA ARG A 9 29.14 -32.00 9.53
C ARG A 9 28.87 -31.05 10.70
N PRO A 10 29.85 -30.71 11.58
CA PRO A 10 29.61 -29.75 12.65
C PRO A 10 29.11 -28.40 12.15
N LEU A 11 29.72 -27.87 11.07
CA LEU A 11 29.32 -26.61 10.48
C LEU A 11 27.90 -26.66 9.91
N ILE A 12 27.56 -27.72 9.13
CA ILE A 12 26.21 -27.90 8.58
C ILE A 12 25.18 -27.97 9.71
N LYS A 13 25.46 -28.73 10.77
CA LYS A 13 24.57 -28.82 11.94
C LYS A 13 24.37 -27.45 12.60
N ALA A 14 25.43 -26.65 12.76
CA ALA A 14 25.33 -25.33 13.36
C ALA A 14 24.44 -24.38 12.55
N TRP A 15 24.60 -24.36 11.22
CA TRP A 15 23.71 -23.60 10.33
C TRP A 15 22.26 -24.07 10.42
N LEU A 16 22.02 -25.38 10.33
CA LEU A 16 20.67 -25.93 10.39
C LEU A 16 20.01 -25.71 11.75
N TRP A 17 20.77 -25.72 12.85
CA TRP A 17 20.24 -25.36 14.18
C TRP A 17 19.70 -23.94 14.24
N TRP A 18 20.49 -22.96 13.78
CA TRP A 18 20.02 -21.58 13.66
C TRP A 18 18.83 -21.47 12.71
N ALA A 19 18.86 -22.22 11.61
CA ALA A 19 17.75 -22.24 10.66
C ALA A 19 16.45 -22.71 11.31
N LEU A 20 16.47 -23.72 12.20
CA LEU A 20 15.28 -24.17 12.95
C LEU A 20 14.71 -23.08 13.87
N ILE A 21 15.57 -22.25 14.47
CA ILE A 21 15.13 -21.11 15.30
C ILE A 21 14.39 -20.09 14.44
N TRP A 22 14.97 -19.69 13.31
CA TRP A 22 14.34 -18.68 12.45
C TRP A 22 13.10 -19.20 11.73
N LEU A 23 13.13 -20.47 11.31
CA LEU A 23 12.01 -21.16 10.69
C LEU A 23 10.78 -21.24 11.60
N THR A 24 10.95 -21.13 12.93
CA THR A 24 9.83 -21.09 13.87
C THR A 24 9.47 -19.67 14.30
N LEU A 25 10.47 -18.82 14.60
CA LEU A 25 10.23 -17.48 15.13
C LEU A 25 9.46 -16.56 14.16
N PHE A 26 9.89 -16.49 12.89
CA PHE A 26 9.32 -15.51 11.95
C PHE A 26 7.91 -15.85 11.44
N PRO A 27 7.55 -17.13 11.27
CA PRO A 27 6.15 -17.52 11.07
C PRO A 27 5.24 -17.16 12.27
N ILE A 28 5.71 -17.33 13.51
CA ILE A 28 4.96 -16.91 14.72
C ILE A 28 4.69 -15.39 14.71
N VAL A 29 5.66 -14.57 14.30
CA VAL A 29 5.42 -13.12 14.09
C VAL A 29 4.32 -12.90 13.05
N GLY A 30 4.25 -13.74 12.01
CA GLY A 30 3.18 -13.73 11.02
C GLY A 30 1.79 -14.01 11.62
N VAL A 31 1.68 -14.96 12.54
CA VAL A 31 0.44 -15.23 13.29
C VAL A 31 0.06 -14.05 14.19
N VAL A 32 1.02 -13.48 14.92
CA VAL A 32 0.79 -12.27 15.75
C VAL A 32 0.26 -11.11 14.90
N VAL A 33 0.86 -10.90 13.73
CA VAL A 33 0.42 -9.90 12.75
C VAL A 33 -0.98 -10.21 12.20
N SER A 34 -1.29 -11.49 11.94
CA SER A 34 -2.61 -11.93 11.46
C SER A 34 -3.73 -11.69 12.47
N ILE A 35 -3.45 -11.86 13.77
CA ILE A 35 -4.42 -11.59 14.85
C ILE A 35 -4.90 -10.14 14.81
N LYS A 36 -4.02 -9.18 14.49
CA LYS A 36 -4.34 -7.76 14.48
C LYS A 36 -5.41 -7.37 13.44
N PHE A 37 -5.67 -8.20 12.43
CA PHE A 37 -6.72 -7.89 11.45
C PHE A 37 -8.15 -8.14 11.97
N HIS A 38 -8.34 -9.10 12.88
CA HIS A 38 -9.64 -9.39 13.49
C HIS A 38 -9.73 -8.92 14.94
N ASN A 39 -8.59 -8.67 15.59
CA ASN A 39 -8.49 -8.07 16.91
C ASN A 39 -7.41 -6.95 16.91
N PRO A 40 -7.75 -5.74 16.44
CA PRO A 40 -6.77 -4.66 16.26
C PRO A 40 -6.29 -4.04 17.57
N GLU A 41 -6.96 -4.33 18.70
CA GLU A 41 -6.57 -3.93 20.06
C GLU A 41 -5.56 -4.89 20.70
N PHE A 42 -5.32 -6.05 20.08
CA PHE A 42 -4.34 -7.02 20.56
C PHE A 42 -2.92 -6.43 20.56
N LEU A 43 -2.33 -6.26 21.75
CA LEU A 43 -1.02 -5.62 21.96
C LEU A 43 -0.97 -4.17 21.45
N ASP A 44 -2.06 -3.42 21.62
CA ASP A 44 -2.16 -2.00 21.29
C ASP A 44 -1.50 -1.11 22.37
N GLY A 45 -1.33 0.18 22.06
CA GLY A 45 -0.75 1.18 22.97
C GLY A 45 0.78 1.17 23.02
N VAL A 46 1.45 0.24 22.33
CA VAL A 46 2.92 0.17 22.30
C VAL A 46 3.48 0.13 20.89
N SER A 47 4.34 1.11 20.58
CA SER A 47 4.77 1.42 19.21
C SER A 47 5.47 0.25 18.50
N TRP A 48 6.35 -0.46 19.21
CA TRP A 48 7.11 -1.60 18.68
C TRP A 48 6.27 -2.84 18.32
N LEU A 49 5.04 -2.94 18.80
CA LEU A 49 4.17 -4.11 18.57
C LEU A 49 3.03 -3.78 17.60
N THR A 50 3.09 -2.66 16.89
CA THR A 50 2.12 -2.32 15.84
C THR A 50 2.26 -3.21 14.61
N PHE A 51 1.17 -3.33 13.83
CA PHE A 51 1.20 -4.05 12.56
C PHE A 51 2.31 -3.55 11.63
N GLY A 52 2.46 -2.23 11.49
CA GLY A 52 3.43 -1.62 10.58
C GLY A 52 4.88 -1.93 10.92
N ARG A 53 5.22 -2.11 12.20
CA ARG A 53 6.58 -2.47 12.64
C ARG A 53 6.84 -3.97 12.66
N LEU A 54 5.80 -4.79 12.87
CA LEU A 54 5.93 -6.25 12.89
C LEU A 54 5.88 -6.89 11.49
N ARG A 55 5.16 -6.30 10.52
CA ARG A 55 5.10 -6.82 9.15
C ARG A 55 6.49 -6.99 8.51
N PRO A 56 7.40 -5.99 8.51
CA PRO A 56 8.72 -6.17 7.90
C PRO A 56 9.57 -7.24 8.61
N ILE A 57 9.38 -7.45 9.92
CA ILE A 57 10.02 -8.56 10.65
C ILE A 57 9.54 -9.90 10.10
N HIS A 58 8.23 -10.07 9.91
CA HIS A 58 7.70 -11.29 9.32
C HIS A 58 8.20 -11.50 7.88
N VAL A 59 8.08 -10.48 7.01
CA VAL A 59 8.44 -10.61 5.58
C VAL A 59 9.93 -10.87 5.40
N ASN A 60 10.81 -10.01 5.94
CA ASN A 60 12.26 -10.18 5.82
C ASN A 60 12.73 -11.42 6.59
N GLY A 61 12.11 -11.70 7.73
CA GLY A 61 12.42 -12.87 8.55
C GLY A 61 12.07 -14.19 7.87
N VAL A 62 10.97 -14.28 7.12
CA VAL A 62 10.65 -15.50 6.35
C VAL A 62 11.61 -15.65 5.15
N ILE A 63 11.89 -14.56 4.42
CA ILE A 63 12.77 -14.58 3.25
C ILE A 63 14.21 -14.91 3.63
N PHE A 64 14.81 -14.08 4.49
CA PHE A 64 16.23 -14.19 4.86
C PHE A 64 16.45 -15.07 6.09
N GLY A 65 15.57 -15.03 7.07
CA GLY A 65 15.70 -15.87 8.27
C GLY A 65 15.33 -17.34 8.00
N SER A 66 14.09 -17.60 7.58
CA SER A 66 13.55 -18.96 7.48
C SER A 66 14.10 -19.70 6.28
N PHE A 67 13.79 -19.27 5.05
CA PHE A 67 14.22 -19.98 3.84
C PHE A 67 15.73 -19.89 3.64
N SER A 68 16.28 -18.67 3.62
CA SER A 68 17.67 -18.46 3.23
C SER A 68 18.66 -19.10 4.21
N THR A 69 18.42 -19.08 5.53
CA THR A 69 19.32 -19.74 6.48
C THR A 69 19.37 -21.26 6.27
N VAL A 70 18.23 -21.90 5.98
CA VAL A 70 18.21 -23.33 5.63
C VAL A 70 19.01 -23.56 4.35
N PHE A 71 18.75 -22.79 3.29
CA PHE A 71 19.47 -22.90 2.02
C PHE A 71 20.98 -22.71 2.18
N LEU A 72 21.43 -21.66 2.88
CA LEU A 72 22.83 -21.38 3.15
C LEU A 72 23.51 -22.51 3.93
N GLY A 73 22.83 -23.12 4.91
CA GLY A 73 23.32 -24.31 5.59
C GLY A 73 23.45 -25.53 4.67
N LEU A 74 22.48 -25.72 3.78
CA LEU A 74 22.48 -26.80 2.81
C LEU A 74 23.53 -26.64 1.70
N LEU A 75 24.01 -25.42 1.40
CA LEU A 75 25.12 -25.20 0.47
C LEU A 75 26.38 -25.97 0.88
N TYR A 76 26.70 -26.02 2.18
CA TYR A 76 27.84 -26.78 2.70
C TYR A 76 27.66 -28.29 2.58
N TYR A 77 26.44 -28.77 2.32
CA TYR A 77 26.15 -30.18 2.01
C TYR A 77 26.20 -30.46 0.50
N ILE A 78 25.63 -29.56 -0.31
CA ILE A 78 25.41 -29.72 -1.75
C ILE A 78 26.69 -29.41 -2.55
N VAL A 79 27.28 -28.24 -2.33
CA VAL A 79 28.37 -27.71 -3.16
C VAL A 79 29.60 -28.61 -3.13
N PRO A 80 30.11 -29.06 -1.96
CA PRO A 80 31.30 -29.92 -1.94
C PRO A 80 31.11 -31.25 -2.67
N ARG A 81 29.90 -31.83 -2.59
CA ARG A 81 29.57 -33.09 -3.25
C ARG A 81 29.45 -32.95 -4.76
N LEU A 82 28.81 -31.89 -5.23
CA LEU A 82 28.66 -31.65 -6.67
C LEU A 82 29.96 -31.18 -7.33
N CYS A 83 30.90 -30.61 -6.57
CA CYS A 83 32.21 -30.21 -7.07
C CYS A 83 33.32 -31.26 -6.85
N GLY A 84 33.09 -32.26 -6.00
CA GLY A 84 34.07 -33.30 -5.66
C GLY A 84 35.24 -32.79 -4.79
N VAL A 85 35.13 -31.58 -4.22
CA VAL A 85 36.16 -30.92 -3.42
C VAL A 85 35.54 -30.25 -2.20
N ARG A 86 36.32 -30.07 -1.13
CA ARG A 86 35.85 -29.34 0.07
C ARG A 86 35.55 -27.87 -0.25
N MET A 87 34.68 -27.27 0.54
CA MET A 87 34.31 -25.86 0.41
C MET A 87 35.55 -24.96 0.46
N TYR A 88 35.68 -24.06 -0.51
CA TYR A 88 36.77 -23.09 -0.56
C TYR A 88 36.76 -22.23 0.72
N LYS A 89 37.91 -22.06 1.38
CA LYS A 89 38.02 -21.31 2.65
C LYS A 89 36.90 -21.71 3.64
N GLU A 90 36.70 -23.00 3.86
CA GLU A 90 35.60 -23.56 4.68
C GLU A 90 35.49 -22.91 6.08
N ALA A 91 36.62 -22.51 6.67
CA ALA A 91 36.66 -21.80 7.96
C ALA A 91 35.82 -20.50 7.99
N TRP A 92 35.62 -19.86 6.83
CA TRP A 92 34.76 -18.68 6.73
C TRP A 92 33.32 -18.96 7.13
N GLY A 93 32.84 -20.19 6.93
CA GLY A 93 31.47 -20.54 7.22
C GLY A 93 31.09 -20.41 8.70
N TRP A 94 32.06 -20.46 9.62
CA TRP A 94 31.81 -20.29 11.05
C TRP A 94 31.55 -18.83 11.43
N TRP A 95 32.38 -17.90 10.99
CA TRP A 95 32.14 -16.48 11.31
C TRP A 95 31.04 -15.88 10.43
N LEU A 96 30.84 -16.38 9.20
CA LEU A 96 29.70 -16.01 8.35
C LEU A 96 28.36 -16.42 8.99
N LEU A 97 28.32 -17.57 9.68
CA LEU A 97 27.15 -17.98 10.45
C LEU A 97 26.82 -16.95 11.54
N TRP A 98 27.81 -16.54 12.33
CA TRP A 98 27.59 -15.56 13.39
C TRP A 98 27.22 -14.18 12.83
N ALA A 99 27.88 -13.74 11.76
CA ALA A 99 27.56 -12.49 11.09
C ALA A 99 26.13 -12.49 10.52
N TRP A 100 25.70 -13.61 9.93
CA TRP A 100 24.34 -13.78 9.41
C TRP A 100 23.28 -13.71 10.51
N ASN A 101 23.50 -14.42 11.63
CA ASN A 101 22.57 -14.38 12.76
C ASN A 101 22.56 -13.01 13.45
N ALA A 102 23.71 -12.34 13.57
CA ALA A 102 23.78 -10.97 14.09
C ALA A 102 23.00 -10.00 13.18
N PHE A 103 23.14 -10.14 11.85
CA PHE A 103 22.33 -9.40 10.88
C PHE A 103 20.83 -9.63 11.10
N LEU A 104 20.39 -10.88 11.21
CA LEU A 104 18.97 -11.21 11.40
C LEU A 104 18.42 -10.66 12.72
N VAL A 105 19.16 -10.78 13.82
CA VAL A 105 18.75 -10.26 15.14
C VAL A 105 18.68 -8.74 15.12
N LEU A 106 19.76 -8.07 14.75
CA LEU A 106 19.87 -6.61 14.84
C LEU A 106 18.98 -5.92 13.80
N GLY A 107 18.93 -6.46 12.57
CA GLY A 107 18.04 -5.96 11.53
C GLY A 107 16.57 -6.17 11.87
N SER A 108 16.18 -7.32 12.43
CA SER A 108 14.78 -7.50 12.85
C SER A 108 14.42 -6.57 14.01
N ALA A 109 15.34 -6.39 14.96
CA ALA A 109 15.16 -5.46 16.08
C ALA A 109 15.05 -4.00 15.61
N SER A 110 15.74 -3.60 14.52
CA SER A 110 15.68 -2.22 14.01
C SER A 110 14.27 -1.81 13.59
N PHE A 111 13.48 -2.75 13.04
CA PHE A 111 12.09 -2.49 12.67
C PHE A 111 11.19 -2.16 13.87
N LEU A 112 11.46 -2.75 15.05
CA LEU A 112 10.72 -2.42 16.28
C LEU A 112 10.87 -0.95 16.67
N PHE A 113 12.03 -0.36 16.36
CA PHE A 113 12.31 1.07 16.57
C PHE A 113 11.83 1.97 15.42
N GLY A 114 11.19 1.39 14.39
CA GLY A 114 10.65 2.12 13.24
C GLY A 114 11.70 2.49 12.18
N LEU A 115 12.90 1.90 12.23
CA LEU A 115 13.91 2.08 11.19
C LEU A 115 13.49 1.31 9.94
N ASN A 116 13.01 2.02 8.92
CA ASN A 116 12.40 1.45 7.71
C ASN A 116 12.62 2.39 6.51
N MET A 117 13.17 1.88 5.42
CA MET A 117 13.44 2.65 4.20
C MET A 117 12.20 2.92 3.33
N GLY A 118 11.07 2.24 3.57
CA GLY A 118 9.84 2.42 2.79
C GLY A 118 9.79 1.69 1.45
N LEU A 119 10.63 0.66 1.25
CA LEU A 119 10.64 -0.21 0.06
C LEU A 119 10.26 -1.64 0.47
N GLU A 120 9.21 -2.22 -0.13
CA GLU A 120 8.79 -3.59 0.20
C GLU A 120 9.91 -4.59 -0.09
N ALA A 121 10.16 -5.49 0.88
CA ALA A 121 11.25 -6.47 0.89
C ALA A 121 12.68 -5.85 0.86
N GLY A 122 12.78 -4.52 0.91
CA GLY A 122 14.01 -3.72 0.96
C GLY A 122 14.05 -2.80 2.18
N GLU A 123 13.33 -3.14 3.25
CA GLU A 123 13.08 -2.24 4.37
C GLU A 123 14.29 -1.94 5.26
N PHE A 124 15.27 -2.85 5.30
CA PHE A 124 16.46 -2.70 6.13
C PHE A 124 17.20 -1.41 5.82
N GLU A 125 17.60 -0.66 6.84
CA GLU A 125 18.45 0.53 6.65
C GLU A 125 19.85 0.20 6.12
N TRP A 126 20.55 1.25 5.66
CA TRP A 126 21.85 1.11 4.99
C TRP A 126 22.90 0.25 5.73
N PRO A 127 23.05 0.25 7.08
CA PRO A 127 24.08 -0.57 7.73
C PRO A 127 23.78 -2.07 7.59
N PHE A 128 22.50 -2.43 7.71
CA PHE A 128 22.05 -3.83 7.60
C PHE A 128 22.03 -4.29 6.15
N ASN A 129 21.71 -3.39 5.21
CA ASN A 129 21.84 -3.65 3.78
C ASN A 129 23.28 -3.93 3.36
N LEU A 130 24.23 -3.11 3.82
CA LEU A 130 25.65 -3.33 3.57
C LEU A 130 26.13 -4.65 4.20
N LEU A 131 25.74 -4.92 5.44
CA LEU A 131 26.08 -6.16 6.12
C LEU A 131 25.55 -7.40 5.37
N ARG A 132 24.27 -7.38 4.98
CA ARG A 132 23.64 -8.42 4.15
C ARG A 132 24.38 -8.62 2.83
N PHE A 133 24.73 -7.54 2.14
CA PHE A 133 25.47 -7.57 0.88
C PHE A 133 26.86 -8.19 1.05
N LEU A 134 27.62 -7.80 2.08
CA LEU A 134 28.96 -8.33 2.34
C LEU A 134 28.91 -9.82 2.71
N ILE A 135 27.97 -10.24 3.57
CA ILE A 135 27.84 -11.64 3.98
C ILE A 135 27.51 -12.53 2.78
N LEU A 136 26.47 -12.18 2.02
CA LEU A 136 26.09 -12.94 0.84
C LEU A 136 27.18 -12.89 -0.24
N GLY A 137 27.86 -11.75 -0.40
CA GLY A 137 28.97 -11.61 -1.33
C GLY A 137 30.14 -12.54 -1.01
N LEU A 138 30.49 -12.65 0.27
CA LEU A 138 31.56 -13.55 0.73
C LEU A 138 31.16 -15.02 0.61
N ILE A 139 29.89 -15.38 0.84
CA ILE A 139 29.36 -16.72 0.56
C ILE A 139 29.40 -17.01 -0.95
N THR A 140 29.03 -16.05 -1.79
CA THR A 140 29.12 -16.17 -3.26
C THR A 140 30.57 -16.44 -3.69
N VAL A 141 31.54 -15.68 -3.18
CA VAL A 141 32.97 -15.92 -3.42
C VAL A 141 33.39 -17.32 -2.95
N GLN A 142 32.87 -17.77 -1.81
CA GLN A 142 33.13 -19.10 -1.27
C GLN A 142 32.65 -20.21 -2.22
N VAL A 143 31.41 -20.12 -2.69
CA VAL A 143 30.81 -21.10 -3.60
C VAL A 143 31.51 -21.07 -4.96
N LEU A 144 31.72 -19.89 -5.55
CA LEU A 144 32.40 -19.75 -6.84
C LEU A 144 33.84 -20.26 -6.78
N GLY A 145 34.58 -19.93 -5.72
CA GLY A 145 35.93 -20.47 -5.50
C GLY A 145 35.96 -22.00 -5.41
N THR A 146 34.89 -22.62 -4.88
CA THR A 146 34.73 -24.07 -4.85
C THR A 146 34.44 -24.62 -6.25
N VAL A 147 33.53 -23.98 -6.99
CA VAL A 147 33.17 -24.35 -8.37
C VAL A 147 34.37 -24.26 -9.32
N PHE A 148 35.24 -23.26 -9.16
CA PHE A 148 36.45 -23.12 -9.98
C PHE A 148 37.53 -24.17 -9.64
N ARG A 149 37.49 -24.75 -8.44
CA ARG A 149 38.43 -25.79 -8.00
C ARG A 149 37.88 -27.21 -8.13
N ARG A 150 36.69 -27.36 -8.74
CA ARG A 150 36.02 -28.65 -8.85
C ARG A 150 36.86 -29.70 -9.59
N THR A 151 36.73 -30.94 -9.17
CA THR A 151 37.26 -32.11 -9.89
C THR A 151 36.22 -32.71 -10.82
N GLU A 152 34.94 -32.51 -10.53
CA GLU A 152 33.81 -32.99 -11.34
C GLU A 152 33.70 -32.21 -12.67
N ARG A 153 33.78 -32.93 -13.79
CA ARG A 153 33.78 -32.32 -15.13
C ARG A 153 32.40 -31.84 -15.58
N ARG A 154 31.34 -32.58 -15.22
CA ARG A 154 29.96 -32.22 -15.57
C ARG A 154 29.42 -31.23 -14.54
N PHE A 155 28.77 -30.18 -15.00
CA PHE A 155 28.16 -29.18 -14.15
C PHE A 155 26.69 -29.53 -13.95
N TYR A 156 26.34 -30.08 -12.78
CA TYR A 156 24.97 -30.54 -12.50
C TYR A 156 23.96 -29.39 -12.43
N VAL A 157 22.71 -29.64 -12.81
CA VAL A 157 21.65 -28.63 -12.93
C VAL A 157 21.44 -27.85 -11.62
N ALA A 158 21.46 -28.52 -10.47
CA ALA A 158 21.33 -27.83 -9.18
C ALA A 158 22.45 -26.79 -8.94
N MET A 159 23.64 -27.01 -9.50
CA MET A 159 24.74 -26.06 -9.40
C MET A 159 24.55 -24.83 -10.30
N TRP A 160 23.84 -24.97 -11.43
CA TRP A 160 23.48 -23.85 -12.30
C TRP A 160 22.60 -22.87 -11.52
N TYR A 161 21.51 -23.40 -10.95
CA TYR A 161 20.58 -22.62 -10.13
C TYR A 161 21.24 -22.08 -8.86
N THR A 162 22.10 -22.84 -8.18
CA THR A 162 22.85 -22.36 -7.00
C THR A 162 23.72 -21.16 -7.34
N THR A 163 24.48 -21.26 -8.44
CA THR A 163 25.39 -20.20 -8.88
C THR A 163 24.61 -18.96 -9.33
N ALA A 164 23.53 -19.17 -10.09
CA ALA A 164 22.67 -18.10 -10.57
C ALA A 164 21.99 -17.36 -9.41
N ALA A 165 21.43 -18.08 -8.43
CA ALA A 165 20.78 -17.51 -7.25
C ALA A 165 21.72 -16.55 -6.52
N LEU A 166 22.95 -17.00 -6.23
CA LEU A 166 23.94 -16.21 -5.51
C LEU A 166 24.34 -14.95 -6.27
N ILE A 167 24.60 -15.05 -7.58
CA ILE A 167 25.06 -13.93 -8.39
C ILE A 167 23.97 -12.90 -8.61
N TRP A 168 22.79 -13.34 -9.05
CA TRP A 168 21.68 -12.42 -9.31
C TRP A 168 21.20 -11.73 -8.04
N THR A 169 21.29 -12.39 -6.88
CA THR A 169 20.98 -11.74 -5.60
C THR A 169 21.94 -10.59 -5.30
N ILE A 170 23.24 -10.78 -5.51
CA ILE A 170 24.22 -9.70 -5.32
C ILE A 170 23.93 -8.53 -6.26
N MET A 171 23.59 -8.82 -7.52
CA MET A 171 23.20 -7.80 -8.50
C MET A 171 21.91 -7.08 -8.09
N ASN A 172 20.92 -7.82 -7.59
CA ASN A 172 19.66 -7.24 -7.12
C ASN A 172 19.84 -6.38 -5.86
N LEU A 173 20.74 -6.76 -4.94
CA LEU A 173 21.05 -5.96 -3.77
C LEU A 173 21.71 -4.61 -4.14
N ILE A 174 22.46 -4.54 -5.25
CA ILE A 174 22.97 -3.27 -5.78
C ILE A 174 21.81 -2.42 -6.32
N LEU A 175 20.88 -3.03 -7.08
CA LEU A 175 19.69 -2.33 -7.59
C LEU A 175 18.85 -1.73 -6.44
N GLY A 176 18.53 -2.53 -5.42
CA GLY A 176 17.69 -2.10 -4.29
C GLY A 176 18.37 -1.14 -3.31
N ASN A 177 19.59 -1.46 -2.89
CA ASN A 177 20.21 -0.79 -1.74
C ASN A 177 21.20 0.30 -2.14
N VAL A 178 21.55 0.39 -3.43
CA VAL A 178 22.45 1.43 -3.95
C VAL A 178 21.71 2.34 -4.92
N LEU A 179 21.21 1.79 -6.04
CA LEU A 179 20.58 2.60 -7.09
C LEU A 179 19.29 3.26 -6.58
N LEU A 180 18.34 2.47 -6.05
CA LEU A 180 17.07 2.99 -5.56
C LEU A 180 17.20 3.91 -4.33
N THR A 181 18.30 3.80 -3.58
CA THR A 181 18.50 4.57 -2.35
C THR A 181 19.25 5.88 -2.59
N TYR A 182 20.30 5.85 -3.41
CA TYR A 182 21.25 6.97 -3.53
C TYR A 182 21.28 7.62 -4.92
N ALA A 183 20.55 7.09 -5.90
CA ALA A 183 20.37 7.80 -7.16
C ALA A 183 19.19 8.78 -7.01
N ASP A 184 19.50 10.02 -6.64
CA ASP A 184 18.52 11.08 -6.38
C ASP A 184 17.58 11.36 -7.58
N ASP A 185 18.04 11.02 -8.79
CA ASP A 185 17.31 11.14 -10.06
C ASP A 185 16.28 10.02 -10.32
N ILE A 186 16.24 8.97 -9.49
CA ILE A 186 15.28 7.86 -9.60
C ILE A 186 14.16 8.07 -8.56
N ALA A 187 13.29 9.04 -8.85
CA ALA A 187 12.14 9.39 -8.01
C ALA A 187 10.80 8.89 -8.61
N GLY A 188 9.74 8.92 -7.80
CA GLY A 188 8.36 8.73 -8.25
C GLY A 188 8.09 7.45 -9.03
N VAL A 189 7.44 7.57 -10.20
CA VAL A 189 7.08 6.42 -11.04
C VAL A 189 8.29 5.62 -11.53
N ASN A 190 9.46 6.25 -11.68
CA ASN A 190 10.69 5.57 -12.06
C ASN A 190 11.25 4.76 -10.90
N SER A 191 11.18 5.31 -9.68
CA SER A 191 11.46 4.57 -8.44
C SER A 191 10.53 3.35 -8.33
N ALA A 192 9.23 3.51 -8.61
CA ALA A 192 8.27 2.42 -8.60
C ALA A 192 8.59 1.33 -9.62
N ALA A 193 8.92 1.69 -10.86
CA ALA A 193 9.29 0.71 -11.90
C ALA A 193 10.54 -0.11 -11.50
N MET A 194 11.57 0.56 -10.98
CA MET A 194 12.80 -0.09 -10.51
C MET A 194 12.58 -0.94 -9.26
N HIS A 195 11.75 -0.49 -8.32
CA HIS A 195 11.39 -1.27 -7.14
C HIS A 195 10.57 -2.50 -7.50
N GLY A 196 9.70 -2.41 -8.51
CA GLY A 196 8.98 -3.55 -9.07
C GLY A 196 9.92 -4.65 -9.57
N LEU A 197 11.04 -4.28 -10.23
CA LEU A 197 12.09 -5.23 -10.59
C LEU A 197 12.74 -5.82 -9.32
N TYR A 198 13.13 -4.97 -8.36
CA TYR A 198 13.79 -5.40 -7.14
C TYR A 198 12.99 -6.44 -6.34
N ILE A 199 11.72 -6.13 -6.04
CA ILE A 199 10.86 -7.02 -5.24
C ILE A 199 10.62 -8.35 -5.96
N HIS A 200 10.41 -8.31 -7.27
CA HIS A 200 10.20 -9.51 -8.06
C HIS A 200 11.48 -10.35 -8.17
N TYR A 201 12.65 -9.72 -8.21
CA TYR A 201 13.95 -10.40 -8.25
C TYR A 201 14.30 -11.08 -6.93
N ILE A 202 13.80 -10.61 -5.79
CA ILE A 202 13.94 -11.35 -4.53
C ILE A 202 13.26 -12.72 -4.64
N VAL A 203 12.04 -12.78 -5.14
CA VAL A 203 11.34 -14.08 -5.28
C VAL A 203 11.93 -14.88 -6.46
N GLY A 204 12.21 -14.20 -7.57
CA GLY A 204 12.54 -14.82 -8.84
C GLY A 204 13.97 -15.19 -9.12
N LEU A 205 14.88 -14.38 -8.64
CA LEU A 205 16.31 -14.50 -8.92
C LEU A 205 17.10 -14.90 -7.66
N TRP A 206 16.48 -14.86 -6.47
CA TRP A 206 17.02 -15.47 -5.26
C TRP A 206 16.26 -16.74 -4.88
N ILE A 207 15.01 -16.61 -4.39
CA ILE A 207 14.29 -17.73 -3.75
C ILE A 207 13.99 -18.85 -4.76
N THR A 208 13.50 -18.53 -5.96
CA THR A 208 13.15 -19.51 -6.98
C THR A 208 14.34 -20.37 -7.41
N PRO A 209 15.47 -19.80 -7.89
CA PRO A 209 16.62 -20.61 -8.26
C PRO A 209 17.23 -21.31 -7.04
N ALA A 210 17.29 -20.69 -5.86
CA ALA A 210 17.75 -21.38 -4.65
C ALA A 210 16.88 -22.62 -4.33
N GLY A 211 15.56 -22.49 -4.40
CA GLY A 211 14.61 -23.58 -4.19
C GLY A 211 14.71 -24.66 -5.27
N LEU A 212 14.81 -24.27 -6.54
CA LEU A 212 15.03 -25.20 -7.64
C LEU A 212 16.32 -26.00 -7.42
N ALA A 213 17.41 -25.36 -7.00
CA ALA A 213 18.65 -26.07 -6.66
C ALA A 213 18.44 -27.17 -5.61
N LEU A 214 17.61 -26.90 -4.60
CA LEU A 214 17.28 -27.89 -3.57
C LEU A 214 16.52 -29.09 -4.15
N ILE A 215 15.41 -28.88 -4.84
CA ILE A 215 14.61 -30.00 -5.36
C ILE A 215 15.34 -30.78 -6.47
N TYR A 216 16.07 -30.10 -7.36
CA TYR A 216 16.87 -30.77 -8.39
C TYR A 216 17.95 -31.67 -7.79
N TYR A 217 18.46 -31.34 -6.60
CA TYR A 217 19.44 -32.18 -5.91
C TYR A 217 18.77 -33.28 -5.07
N PHE A 218 17.80 -32.94 -4.22
CA PHE A 218 17.28 -33.85 -3.21
C PHE A 218 16.15 -34.76 -3.68
N LEU A 219 15.37 -34.40 -4.71
CA LEU A 219 14.28 -35.26 -5.19
C LEU A 219 14.81 -36.56 -5.82
N PRO A 220 15.76 -36.53 -6.78
CA PRO A 220 16.34 -37.75 -7.34
C PRO A 220 16.99 -38.64 -6.26
N LEU A 221 17.68 -38.01 -5.30
CA LEU A 221 18.34 -38.70 -4.18
C LEU A 221 17.35 -39.36 -3.22
N SER A 222 16.24 -38.68 -2.92
CA SER A 222 15.20 -39.19 -2.03
C SER A 222 14.42 -40.32 -2.70
N ALA A 223 14.07 -40.16 -3.97
CA ALA A 223 13.34 -41.16 -4.75
C ALA A 223 14.21 -42.34 -5.22
N ARG A 224 15.54 -42.25 -5.07
CA ARG A 224 16.52 -43.19 -5.66
C ARG A 224 16.25 -43.41 -7.15
N SER A 225 16.02 -42.30 -7.86
CA SER A 225 15.62 -42.26 -9.27
C SER A 225 16.51 -41.29 -10.04
N PRO A 226 16.91 -41.58 -11.29
CA PRO A 226 17.62 -40.61 -12.11
C PRO A 226 16.73 -39.39 -12.42
N LEU A 227 17.37 -38.26 -12.73
CA LEU A 227 16.67 -37.08 -13.23
C LEU A 227 16.05 -37.40 -14.59
N TYR A 228 14.78 -37.03 -14.80
CA TYR A 228 14.03 -37.45 -15.98
C TYR A 228 14.59 -36.91 -17.30
N SER A 229 14.87 -35.60 -17.38
CA SER A 229 15.38 -34.97 -18.59
C SER A 229 16.34 -33.81 -18.33
N HIS A 230 17.59 -34.02 -18.72
CA HIS A 230 18.61 -32.97 -18.74
C HIS A 230 18.28 -31.85 -19.75
N LYS A 231 17.69 -32.19 -20.91
CA LYS A 231 17.31 -31.19 -21.93
C LYS A 231 16.21 -30.26 -21.44
N LEU A 232 15.19 -30.79 -20.76
CA LEU A 232 14.14 -29.97 -20.14
C LEU A 232 14.72 -29.06 -19.04
N SER A 233 15.71 -29.56 -18.30
CA SER A 233 16.42 -28.75 -17.29
C SER A 233 17.15 -27.56 -17.89
N LEU A 234 17.77 -27.73 -19.07
CA LEU A 234 18.42 -26.66 -19.82
C LEU A 234 17.41 -25.62 -20.32
N LEU A 235 16.29 -26.07 -20.91
CA LEU A 235 15.23 -25.19 -21.37
C LEU A 235 14.59 -24.41 -20.20
N GLY A 236 14.34 -25.08 -19.08
CA GLY A 236 13.79 -24.46 -17.87
C GLY A 236 14.71 -23.40 -17.28
N PHE A 237 16.02 -23.72 -17.17
CA PHE A 237 17.00 -22.78 -16.63
C PHE A 237 17.09 -21.50 -17.49
N TRP A 238 17.27 -21.65 -18.80
CA TRP A 238 17.44 -20.49 -19.68
C TRP A 238 16.14 -19.74 -19.94
N GLY A 239 15.00 -20.45 -19.98
CA GLY A 239 13.69 -19.82 -20.03
C GLY A 239 13.43 -18.95 -18.81
N LEU A 240 13.76 -19.45 -17.61
CA LEU A 240 13.68 -18.66 -16.38
C LEU A 240 14.65 -17.48 -16.42
N ALA A 241 15.92 -17.71 -16.77
CA ALA A 241 16.94 -16.66 -16.82
C ALA A 241 16.58 -15.52 -17.79
N PHE A 242 15.84 -15.81 -18.87
CA PHE A 242 15.44 -14.82 -19.86
C PHE A 242 14.10 -14.13 -19.53
N PHE A 243 13.04 -14.88 -19.24
CA PHE A 243 11.71 -14.29 -19.06
C PHE A 243 11.53 -13.62 -17.70
N TYR A 244 12.07 -14.21 -16.64
CA TYR A 244 11.83 -13.76 -15.26
C TYR A 244 12.29 -12.32 -15.01
N PRO A 245 13.48 -11.89 -15.50
CA PRO A 245 13.94 -10.52 -15.29
C PRO A 245 12.96 -9.42 -15.78
N PHE A 246 12.06 -9.71 -16.72
CA PHE A 246 11.16 -8.72 -17.32
C PHE A 246 9.79 -8.60 -16.64
N VAL A 247 9.58 -9.20 -15.47
CA VAL A 247 8.24 -9.29 -14.89
C VAL A 247 7.92 -8.17 -13.89
N GLY A 248 8.92 -7.37 -13.49
CA GLY A 248 8.81 -6.49 -12.30
C GLY A 248 7.62 -5.53 -12.26
N THR A 249 7.26 -4.87 -13.37
CA THR A 249 6.16 -3.89 -13.36
C THR A 249 4.77 -4.50 -13.28
N HIS A 250 4.64 -5.84 -13.29
CA HIS A 250 3.37 -6.48 -13.02
C HIS A 250 2.84 -6.21 -11.60
N HIS A 251 3.69 -5.78 -10.65
CA HIS A 251 3.27 -5.38 -9.31
C HIS A 251 2.50 -4.04 -9.30
N TYR A 252 2.57 -3.28 -10.39
CA TYR A 252 2.03 -1.92 -10.47
C TYR A 252 1.20 -1.72 -11.75
N LEU A 253 0.40 -2.72 -12.17
CA LEU A 253 -0.49 -2.48 -13.31
C LEU A 253 -1.53 -1.42 -12.95
N TYR A 254 -1.95 -0.69 -13.99
CA TYR A 254 -2.86 0.44 -13.87
C TYR A 254 -2.30 1.60 -13.03
N SER A 255 -1.02 1.58 -12.69
CA SER A 255 -0.30 2.74 -12.15
C SER A 255 0.08 3.71 -13.28
N PRO A 256 0.59 4.90 -12.93
CA PRO A 256 1.09 5.87 -13.91
C PRO A 256 2.42 5.48 -14.58
N ILE A 257 2.97 4.30 -14.31
CA ILE A 257 4.12 3.74 -15.05
C ILE A 257 3.70 3.53 -16.52
N PRO A 258 4.57 3.79 -17.52
CA PRO A 258 4.22 3.64 -18.93
C PRO A 258 3.57 2.29 -19.26
N HIS A 259 2.44 2.35 -19.98
CA HIS A 259 1.58 1.20 -20.24
C HIS A 259 2.29 0.09 -21.02
N TRP A 260 3.22 0.45 -21.92
CA TRP A 260 4.01 -0.53 -22.68
C TRP A 260 4.92 -1.35 -21.77
N THR A 261 5.52 -0.74 -20.73
CA THR A 261 6.38 -1.44 -19.77
C THR A 261 5.57 -2.45 -18.97
N GLN A 262 4.37 -2.05 -18.54
CA GLN A 262 3.41 -2.95 -17.90
C GLN A 262 3.08 -4.13 -18.82
N THR A 263 2.76 -3.88 -20.10
CA THR A 263 2.44 -4.94 -21.07
C THR A 263 3.58 -5.93 -21.30
N VAL A 264 4.84 -5.46 -21.34
CA VAL A 264 6.02 -6.35 -21.42
C VAL A 264 6.06 -7.29 -20.21
N SER A 265 5.79 -6.79 -19.01
CA SER A 265 5.73 -7.62 -17.80
C SER A 265 4.61 -8.64 -17.86
N ILE A 266 3.44 -8.30 -18.39
CA ILE A 266 2.32 -9.24 -18.55
C ILE A 266 2.69 -10.37 -19.52
N VAL A 267 3.24 -10.02 -20.69
CA VAL A 267 3.61 -11.01 -21.71
C VAL A 267 4.68 -11.95 -21.17
N THR A 268 5.70 -11.41 -20.51
CA THR A 268 6.78 -12.24 -19.94
C THR A 268 6.33 -13.06 -18.73
N SER A 269 5.39 -12.55 -17.92
CA SER A 269 4.71 -13.32 -16.86
C SER A 269 3.98 -14.54 -17.42
N MET A 270 3.30 -14.38 -18.56
CA MET A 270 2.64 -15.50 -19.23
C MET A 270 3.63 -16.48 -19.83
N LEU A 271 4.74 -16.00 -20.40
CA LEU A 271 5.78 -16.85 -20.97
C LEU A 271 6.55 -17.66 -19.92
N LEU A 272 6.55 -17.24 -18.64
CA LEU A 272 7.08 -18.05 -17.53
C LEU A 272 6.37 -19.40 -17.36
N ILE A 273 5.19 -19.60 -17.95
CA ILE A 273 4.54 -20.91 -17.95
C ILE A 273 5.41 -21.97 -18.65
N ILE A 274 6.23 -21.58 -19.63
CA ILE A 274 7.14 -22.48 -20.35
C ILE A 274 8.18 -23.07 -19.40
N PRO A 275 9.07 -22.30 -18.74
CA PRO A 275 10.02 -22.86 -17.79
C PRO A 275 9.33 -23.58 -16.63
N VAL A 276 8.17 -23.10 -16.15
CA VAL A 276 7.39 -23.79 -15.10
C VAL A 276 7.02 -25.21 -15.51
N TRP A 277 6.43 -25.41 -16.69
CA TRP A 277 6.08 -26.75 -17.17
C TRP A 277 7.30 -27.64 -17.40
N THR A 278 8.41 -27.09 -17.90
CA THR A 278 9.63 -27.90 -18.08
C THR A 278 10.15 -28.45 -16.75
N VAL A 279 10.09 -27.64 -15.69
CA VAL A 279 10.50 -28.02 -14.33
C VAL A 279 9.52 -29.05 -13.75
N VAL A 280 8.21 -28.80 -13.84
CA VAL A 280 7.17 -29.70 -13.34
C VAL A 280 7.24 -31.07 -14.01
N VAL A 281 7.31 -31.12 -15.34
CA VAL A 281 7.44 -32.39 -16.08
C VAL A 281 8.69 -33.15 -15.63
N ASN A 282 9.78 -32.46 -15.35
CA ASN A 282 11.00 -33.09 -14.91
C ASN A 282 10.88 -33.70 -13.50
N PHE A 283 10.20 -33.03 -12.57
CA PHE A 283 10.01 -33.53 -11.20
C PHE A 283 9.04 -34.71 -11.16
N PHE A 284 7.86 -34.58 -11.78
CA PHE A 284 6.88 -35.66 -11.85
C PHE A 284 7.41 -36.84 -12.67
N GLY A 285 8.17 -36.57 -13.74
CA GLY A 285 8.84 -37.59 -14.54
C GLY A 285 9.89 -38.37 -13.76
N THR A 286 10.64 -37.72 -12.86
CA THR A 286 11.62 -38.40 -11.97
C THR A 286 10.94 -39.36 -11.00
N MET A 287 9.66 -39.12 -10.69
CA MET A 287 8.86 -39.98 -9.81
C MET A 287 8.17 -41.15 -10.53
N PHE A 288 8.25 -41.27 -11.86
CA PHE A 288 7.63 -42.38 -12.59
C PHE A 288 8.15 -43.74 -12.08
N GLY A 289 7.20 -44.63 -11.72
CA GLY A 289 7.50 -45.92 -11.11
C GLY A 289 8.04 -45.86 -9.66
N ARG A 290 8.17 -44.67 -9.07
CA ARG A 290 8.73 -44.43 -7.73
C ARG A 290 7.76 -43.75 -6.76
N TRP A 291 6.49 -43.62 -7.13
CA TRP A 291 5.43 -43.02 -6.31
C TRP A 291 5.25 -43.71 -4.95
N GLY A 292 5.68 -44.96 -4.78
CA GLY A 292 5.72 -45.64 -3.47
C GLY A 292 6.53 -44.89 -2.40
N ALA A 293 7.56 -44.11 -2.80
CA ALA A 293 8.32 -43.27 -1.88
C ALA A 293 7.48 -42.12 -1.27
N VAL A 294 6.36 -41.74 -1.91
CA VAL A 294 5.46 -40.67 -1.47
C VAL A 294 4.15 -41.24 -0.91
N ALA A 295 3.57 -42.25 -1.56
CA ALA A 295 2.27 -42.83 -1.21
C ALA A 295 2.31 -43.72 0.05
N GLY A 296 3.49 -44.21 0.45
CA GLY A 296 3.66 -45.12 1.58
C GLY A 296 3.33 -46.57 1.20
N GLY A 297 4.31 -47.47 1.32
CA GLY A 297 4.11 -48.91 1.09
C GLY A 297 5.42 -49.71 1.12
N GLY A 298 5.48 -50.71 2.01
CA GLY A 298 6.44 -51.82 1.98
C GLY A 298 7.90 -51.55 2.38
N GLY A 299 8.35 -50.29 2.54
CA GLY A 299 9.77 -49.98 2.79
C GLY A 299 10.06 -48.69 3.57
N GLY A 300 9.13 -48.22 4.40
CA GLY A 300 9.28 -47.01 5.24
C GLY A 300 8.85 -45.70 4.54
N ASP A 301 8.34 -44.75 5.31
CA ASP A 301 7.91 -43.44 4.81
C ASP A 301 9.10 -42.54 4.50
N ASN A 302 9.20 -42.03 3.27
CA ASN A 302 10.22 -41.04 2.91
C ASN A 302 9.67 -39.61 3.00
N TYR A 303 9.74 -39.04 4.21
CA TYR A 303 9.24 -37.68 4.45
C TYR A 303 9.94 -36.61 3.62
N ALA A 304 11.23 -36.77 3.29
CA ALA A 304 11.91 -35.86 2.38
C ALA A 304 11.23 -35.84 0.99
N ALA A 305 10.95 -37.01 0.41
CA ALA A 305 10.24 -37.11 -0.86
C ALA A 305 8.80 -36.58 -0.77
N LYS A 306 8.08 -36.83 0.33
CA LYS A 306 6.72 -36.32 0.56
C LYS A 306 6.69 -34.78 0.57
N PHE A 307 7.55 -34.12 1.34
CA PHE A 307 7.64 -32.66 1.37
C PHE A 307 8.09 -32.08 0.02
N LEU A 308 9.09 -32.68 -0.64
CA LEU A 308 9.57 -32.21 -1.94
C LEU A 308 8.46 -32.26 -3.01
N MET A 309 7.68 -33.35 -3.06
CA MET A 309 6.57 -33.47 -4.01
C MET A 309 5.37 -32.61 -3.63
N MET A 310 5.08 -32.43 -2.35
CA MET A 310 4.08 -31.45 -1.89
C MET A 310 4.43 -30.05 -2.39
N GLY A 311 5.69 -29.62 -2.19
CA GLY A 311 6.17 -28.33 -2.71
C GLY A 311 6.12 -28.25 -4.25
N ALA A 312 6.32 -29.37 -4.96
CA ALA A 312 6.20 -29.39 -6.44
C ALA A 312 4.75 -29.18 -6.91
N VAL A 313 3.76 -29.67 -6.17
CA VAL A 313 2.33 -29.39 -6.42
C VAL A 313 2.05 -27.91 -6.18
N TYR A 314 2.48 -27.37 -5.04
CA TYR A 314 2.29 -25.94 -4.74
C TYR A 314 3.05 -25.02 -5.70
N TYR A 315 4.21 -25.43 -6.21
CA TYR A 315 4.95 -24.71 -7.25
C TYR A 315 4.11 -24.58 -8.53
N LEU A 316 3.49 -25.69 -8.97
CA LEU A 316 2.63 -25.67 -10.15
C LEU A 316 1.45 -24.71 -9.95
N ILE A 317 0.74 -24.82 -8.82
CA ILE A 317 -0.42 -23.96 -8.53
C ILE A 317 0.02 -22.49 -8.41
N GLY A 318 1.08 -22.21 -7.66
CA GLY A 318 1.56 -20.85 -7.39
C GLY A 318 2.10 -20.15 -8.63
N CYS A 319 2.90 -20.84 -9.43
CA CYS A 319 3.40 -20.27 -10.68
C CYS A 319 2.29 -20.08 -11.71
N PHE A 320 1.33 -21.00 -11.80
CA PHE A 320 0.16 -20.83 -12.66
C PHE A 320 -0.69 -19.63 -12.21
N GLN A 321 -0.98 -19.53 -10.91
CA GLN A 321 -1.67 -18.38 -10.32
C GLN A 321 -0.92 -17.07 -10.65
N GLY A 322 0.39 -17.01 -10.43
CA GLY A 322 1.22 -15.83 -10.69
C GLY A 322 1.19 -15.37 -12.15
N SER A 323 1.22 -16.30 -13.11
CA SER A 323 1.07 -15.96 -14.52
C SER A 323 -0.33 -15.41 -14.84
N VAL A 324 -1.39 -16.05 -14.31
CA VAL A 324 -2.78 -15.65 -14.58
C VAL A 324 -3.15 -14.33 -13.91
N GLU A 325 -2.68 -14.08 -12.69
CA GLU A 325 -2.98 -12.83 -11.96
C GLU A 325 -2.29 -11.60 -12.55
N ALA A 326 -1.25 -11.79 -13.36
CA ALA A 326 -0.63 -10.71 -14.13
C ALA A 326 -1.51 -10.24 -15.31
N LEU A 327 -2.55 -11.00 -15.71
CA LEU A 327 -3.47 -10.56 -16.75
C LEU A 327 -4.29 -9.37 -16.27
N ARG A 328 -4.36 -8.31 -17.09
CA ARG A 328 -5.08 -7.06 -16.77
C ARG A 328 -6.45 -7.29 -16.12
N ARG A 329 -7.32 -8.10 -16.74
CA ARG A 329 -8.67 -8.35 -16.24
C ARG A 329 -8.71 -9.09 -14.91
N VAL A 330 -7.76 -10.00 -14.65
CA VAL A 330 -7.68 -10.69 -13.35
C VAL A 330 -7.17 -9.70 -12.32
N GLN A 331 -6.11 -8.98 -12.65
CA GLN A 331 -5.49 -8.03 -11.74
C GLN A 331 -6.38 -6.83 -11.39
N GLU A 332 -7.28 -6.42 -12.29
CA GLU A 332 -8.31 -5.44 -11.96
C GLU A 332 -9.00 -5.78 -10.62
N LEU A 333 -9.36 -7.05 -10.44
CA LEU A 333 -10.02 -7.57 -9.25
C LEU A 333 -9.06 -8.01 -8.16
N THR A 334 -7.92 -8.63 -8.49
CA THR A 334 -7.04 -9.26 -7.50
C THR A 334 -5.95 -8.33 -6.96
N HIS A 335 -5.67 -7.20 -7.63
CA HIS A 335 -4.71 -6.24 -7.11
C HIS A 335 -5.19 -5.66 -5.79
N PHE A 336 -4.24 -5.37 -4.90
CA PHE A 336 -4.44 -4.72 -3.62
C PHE A 336 -5.24 -5.51 -2.59
N ASN A 337 -5.54 -6.79 -2.80
CA ASN A 337 -6.26 -7.59 -1.80
C ASN A 337 -5.52 -8.86 -1.42
N ASP A 338 -6.19 -9.70 -0.64
CA ASP A 338 -5.61 -10.94 -0.10
C ASP A 338 -5.29 -12.01 -1.15
N PHE A 339 -5.69 -11.85 -2.41
CA PHE A 339 -5.24 -12.73 -3.50
C PHE A 339 -3.71 -12.65 -3.70
N VAL A 340 -3.14 -11.45 -3.65
CA VAL A 340 -1.68 -11.21 -3.71
C VAL A 340 -0.99 -11.84 -2.49
N ILE A 341 -1.66 -11.84 -1.34
CA ILE A 341 -1.12 -12.45 -0.12
C ILE A 341 -1.19 -13.97 -0.19
N ALA A 342 -2.25 -14.54 -0.79
CA ALA A 342 -2.31 -15.95 -1.10
C ALA A 342 -1.16 -16.37 -2.04
N HIS A 343 -0.92 -15.60 -3.11
CA HIS A 343 0.17 -15.86 -4.07
C HIS A 343 1.53 -15.94 -3.39
N SER A 344 1.86 -14.93 -2.57
CA SER A 344 3.14 -14.86 -1.87
C SER A 344 3.32 -16.01 -0.87
N HIS A 345 2.28 -16.41 -0.15
CA HIS A 345 2.36 -17.58 0.74
C HIS A 345 2.49 -18.88 -0.05
N LEU A 346 1.74 -19.04 -1.16
CA LEU A 346 1.78 -20.19 -2.08
C LEU A 346 3.17 -20.46 -2.64
N THR A 347 3.84 -19.38 -3.06
CA THR A 347 5.20 -19.46 -3.62
C THR A 347 6.25 -19.57 -2.52
N VAL A 348 6.30 -18.64 -1.55
CA VAL A 348 7.37 -18.61 -0.54
C VAL A 348 7.26 -19.79 0.43
N PHE A 349 6.13 -19.94 1.14
CA PHE A 349 5.97 -21.02 2.10
C PHE A 349 5.66 -22.34 1.38
N GLY A 350 4.56 -22.37 0.62
CA GLY A 350 4.01 -23.59 0.02
C GLY A 350 5.00 -24.32 -0.87
N THR A 351 5.87 -23.58 -1.56
CA THR A 351 6.90 -24.18 -2.41
C THR A 351 8.27 -24.17 -1.75
N PHE A 352 8.86 -22.98 -1.56
CA PHE A 352 10.30 -22.90 -1.35
C PHE A 352 10.73 -23.25 0.08
N VAL A 353 9.99 -22.79 1.09
CA VAL A 353 10.21 -23.21 2.48
C VAL A 353 9.94 -24.71 2.63
N VAL A 354 8.87 -25.23 2.01
CA VAL A 354 8.56 -26.66 2.01
C VAL A 354 9.68 -27.50 1.36
N TRP A 355 10.28 -27.03 0.26
CA TRP A 355 11.46 -27.70 -0.32
C TRP A 355 12.69 -27.63 0.59
N ALA A 356 12.91 -26.50 1.27
CA ALA A 356 13.97 -26.36 2.27
C ALA A 356 13.75 -27.33 3.45
N VAL A 357 12.52 -27.45 3.93
CA VAL A 357 12.09 -28.42 4.95
C VAL A 357 12.34 -29.85 4.49
N GLY A 358 11.87 -30.25 3.30
CA GLY A 358 12.08 -31.59 2.76
C GLY A 358 13.56 -31.94 2.58
N SER A 359 14.36 -30.96 2.17
CA SER A 359 15.82 -31.08 2.07
C SER A 359 16.47 -31.24 3.44
N ALA A 360 15.99 -30.53 4.46
CA ALA A 360 16.45 -30.68 5.83
C ALA A 360 16.10 -32.07 6.41
N TYR A 361 14.91 -32.62 6.11
CA TYR A 361 14.54 -34.01 6.46
C TYR A 361 15.47 -35.05 5.82
N TYR A 362 16.02 -34.76 4.64
CA TYR A 362 17.02 -35.63 4.01
C TYR A 362 18.40 -35.51 4.69
N VAL A 363 18.85 -34.28 4.95
CA VAL A 363 20.22 -34.01 5.43
C VAL A 363 20.39 -34.29 6.92
N TRP A 364 19.39 -33.97 7.75
CA TRP A 364 19.51 -34.01 9.21
C TRP A 364 19.92 -35.38 9.77
N PRO A 365 19.29 -36.51 9.37
CA PRO A 365 19.73 -37.85 9.80
C PRO A 365 21.18 -38.16 9.40
N ARG A 366 21.60 -37.72 8.22
CA ARG A 366 22.93 -38.01 7.66
C ARG A 366 24.05 -37.22 8.33
N VAL A 367 23.80 -35.98 8.73
CA VAL A 367 24.80 -35.15 9.43
C VAL A 367 24.89 -35.45 10.92
N THR A 368 23.79 -35.93 11.52
CA THR A 368 23.77 -36.43 12.90
C THR A 368 24.28 -37.88 13.01
N GLY A 369 24.24 -38.64 11.91
CA GLY A 369 24.59 -40.06 11.92
C GLY A 369 23.54 -40.92 12.60
N ARG A 370 22.29 -40.45 12.68
CA ARG A 370 21.20 -41.07 13.43
C ARG A 370 19.92 -41.14 12.61
N ARG A 371 19.14 -42.20 12.78
CA ARG A 371 17.79 -42.33 12.21
C ARG A 371 16.86 -41.30 12.83
N LEU A 372 15.86 -40.87 12.06
CA LEU A 372 14.84 -39.94 12.53
C LEU A 372 14.14 -40.52 13.77
N TRP A 373 13.97 -39.71 14.81
CA TRP A 373 13.48 -40.19 16.11
C TRP A 373 12.02 -40.64 16.08
N SER A 374 11.14 -39.92 15.37
CA SER A 374 9.73 -40.30 15.25
C SER A 374 9.16 -40.02 13.86
N ASP A 375 8.78 -41.09 13.16
CA ASP A 375 8.02 -40.99 11.92
C ASP A 375 6.62 -40.42 12.17
N ARG A 376 6.01 -40.70 13.34
CA ARG A 376 4.69 -40.18 13.70
C ARG A 376 4.69 -38.66 13.80
N LEU A 377 5.73 -38.06 14.38
CA LEU A 377 5.87 -36.60 14.41
C LEU A 377 6.08 -36.00 13.01
N ALA A 378 6.85 -36.67 12.16
CA ALA A 378 7.04 -36.23 10.78
C ALA A 378 5.74 -36.31 9.97
N SER A 379 4.90 -37.33 10.21
CA SER A 379 3.55 -37.45 9.64
C SER A 379 2.63 -36.33 10.09
N TRP A 380 2.58 -36.03 11.40
CA TRP A 380 1.79 -34.92 11.90
C TRP A 380 2.27 -33.57 11.37
N HIS A 381 3.59 -33.36 11.28
CA HIS A 381 4.15 -32.17 10.64
C HIS A 381 3.65 -32.03 9.20
N LEU A 382 3.71 -33.10 8.40
CA LEU A 382 3.21 -33.08 7.02
C LEU A 382 1.72 -32.73 6.95
N TRP A 383 0.88 -33.45 7.69
CA TRP A 383 -0.57 -33.29 7.59
C TRP A 383 -1.08 -31.97 8.17
N LEU A 384 -0.50 -31.48 9.26
CA LEU A 384 -0.81 -30.14 9.78
C LEU A 384 -0.38 -29.04 8.81
N THR A 385 0.76 -29.23 8.13
CA THR A 385 1.20 -28.30 7.07
C THR A 385 0.20 -28.30 5.91
N VAL A 386 -0.21 -29.48 5.41
CA VAL A 386 -1.20 -29.58 4.32
C VAL A 386 -2.53 -28.95 4.73
N ALA A 387 -3.07 -29.31 5.89
CA ALA A 387 -4.37 -28.83 6.35
C ALA A 387 -4.35 -27.32 6.61
N GLY A 388 -3.41 -26.83 7.42
CA GLY A 388 -3.29 -25.42 7.77
C GLY A 388 -3.02 -24.54 6.55
N PHE A 389 -2.13 -24.98 5.66
CA PHE A 389 -1.79 -24.22 4.47
C PHE A 389 -2.90 -24.22 3.42
N THR A 390 -3.65 -25.32 3.27
CA THR A 390 -4.81 -25.36 2.36
C THR A 390 -5.88 -24.37 2.80
N VAL A 391 -6.20 -24.31 4.10
CA VAL A 391 -7.14 -23.33 4.66
C VAL A 391 -6.67 -21.91 4.34
N MET A 392 -5.38 -21.62 4.52
CA MET A 392 -4.82 -20.31 4.23
C MET A 392 -4.85 -19.97 2.73
N ALA A 393 -4.31 -20.84 1.88
CA ALA A 393 -4.13 -20.58 0.45
C ALA A 393 -5.49 -20.45 -0.26
N VAL A 394 -6.41 -21.40 -0.04
CA VAL A 394 -7.75 -21.36 -0.64
C VAL A 394 -8.56 -20.22 -0.05
N GLY A 395 -8.52 -20.05 1.28
CA GLY A 395 -9.26 -19.00 1.98
C GLY A 395 -8.89 -17.61 1.49
N LEU A 396 -7.60 -17.27 1.44
CA LEU A 396 -7.14 -15.95 0.98
C LEU A 396 -7.38 -15.72 -0.52
N SER A 397 -7.26 -16.77 -1.34
CA SER A 397 -7.56 -16.66 -2.78
C SER A 397 -9.04 -16.37 -3.02
N ALA A 398 -9.93 -17.10 -2.35
CA ALA A 398 -11.38 -16.87 -2.43
C ALA A 398 -11.74 -15.48 -1.88
N GLN A 399 -11.19 -15.13 -0.71
CA GLN A 399 -11.37 -13.84 -0.07
C GLN A 399 -10.99 -12.68 -1.00
N GLY A 400 -9.84 -12.77 -1.69
CA GLY A 400 -9.40 -11.74 -2.63
C GLY A 400 -10.38 -11.49 -3.77
N PHE A 401 -10.94 -12.55 -4.36
CA PHE A 401 -12.00 -12.41 -5.37
C PHE A 401 -13.27 -11.79 -4.79
N VAL A 402 -13.71 -12.22 -3.61
CA VAL A 402 -14.90 -11.63 -2.94
C VAL A 402 -14.70 -10.14 -2.70
N GLN A 403 -13.57 -9.73 -2.12
CA GLN A 403 -13.26 -8.32 -1.89
C GLN A 403 -13.20 -7.52 -3.19
N GLY A 404 -12.51 -8.05 -4.21
CA GLY A 404 -12.39 -7.42 -5.52
C GLY A 404 -13.75 -7.20 -6.19
N SER A 405 -14.61 -8.22 -6.18
CA SER A 405 -15.97 -8.13 -6.73
C SER A 405 -16.84 -7.15 -5.95
N MET A 406 -16.78 -7.13 -4.61
CA MET A 406 -17.50 -6.12 -3.81
C MET A 406 -17.11 -4.70 -4.23
N LEU A 407 -15.81 -4.45 -4.43
CA LEU A 407 -15.32 -3.14 -4.85
C LEU A 407 -15.71 -2.80 -6.29
N GLU A 408 -15.70 -3.77 -7.21
CA GLU A 408 -16.17 -3.60 -8.59
C GLU A 408 -17.67 -3.22 -8.63
N TYR A 409 -18.49 -3.83 -7.78
CA TYR A 409 -19.92 -3.50 -7.65
C TYR A 409 -20.21 -2.24 -6.82
N GLY A 410 -19.18 -1.48 -6.44
CA GLY A 410 -19.35 -0.18 -5.79
C GLY A 410 -19.54 -0.22 -4.28
N ALA A 411 -19.27 -1.35 -3.61
CA ALA A 411 -19.32 -1.42 -2.15
C ALA A 411 -18.34 -0.44 -1.49
N ASN A 412 -18.68 -0.02 -0.29
CA ASN A 412 -17.79 0.79 0.55
C ASN A 412 -16.61 -0.04 1.02
N PHE A 413 -15.44 0.60 1.10
CA PHE A 413 -14.22 -0.10 1.51
C PHE A 413 -14.34 -0.72 2.92
N VAL A 414 -14.90 0.03 3.89
CA VAL A 414 -15.06 -0.45 5.27
C VAL A 414 -16.01 -1.65 5.36
N ASP A 415 -17.06 -1.70 4.53
CA ASP A 415 -17.96 -2.85 4.46
C ASP A 415 -17.22 -4.09 3.95
N THR A 416 -16.31 -3.93 2.99
CA THR A 416 -15.44 -5.04 2.56
C THR A 416 -14.54 -5.52 3.70
N VAL A 417 -13.91 -4.62 4.45
CA VAL A 417 -13.04 -4.98 5.59
C VAL A 417 -13.79 -5.79 6.65
N LYS A 418 -15.03 -5.40 6.96
CA LYS A 418 -15.89 -6.15 7.88
C LYS A 418 -16.15 -7.58 7.37
N GLU A 419 -16.51 -7.71 6.09
CA GLU A 419 -16.74 -9.01 5.45
C GLU A 419 -15.47 -9.89 5.44
N MET A 420 -14.28 -9.28 5.38
CA MET A 420 -13.01 -10.01 5.38
C MET A 420 -12.60 -10.57 6.77
N LYS A 421 -13.15 -10.06 7.87
CA LYS A 421 -12.72 -10.45 9.23
C LYS A 421 -12.77 -11.97 9.51
N PRO A 422 -13.83 -12.71 9.18
CA PRO A 422 -13.88 -14.16 9.39
C PRO A 422 -12.80 -14.92 8.60
N TRP A 423 -12.47 -14.46 7.40
CA TRP A 423 -11.41 -15.04 6.57
C TRP A 423 -10.03 -14.86 7.20
N TRP A 424 -9.77 -13.71 7.84
CA TRP A 424 -8.54 -13.50 8.60
C TRP A 424 -8.45 -14.35 9.87
N VAL A 425 -9.57 -14.71 10.49
CA VAL A 425 -9.59 -15.72 11.57
C VAL A 425 -9.16 -17.08 11.01
N ALA A 426 -9.75 -17.52 9.89
CA ALA A 426 -9.36 -18.77 9.24
C ALA A 426 -7.87 -18.81 8.84
N ARG A 427 -7.35 -17.70 8.29
CA ARG A 427 -5.92 -17.50 8.03
C ARG A 427 -5.08 -17.68 9.30
N THR A 428 -5.50 -17.08 10.42
CA THR A 428 -4.78 -17.16 11.69
C THR A 428 -4.73 -18.61 12.20
N LEU A 429 -5.83 -19.34 12.12
CA LEU A 429 -5.90 -20.75 12.51
C LEU A 429 -5.05 -21.64 11.58
N GLY A 430 -5.07 -21.38 10.26
CA GLY A 430 -4.22 -22.07 9.31
C GLY A 430 -2.73 -21.85 9.58
N GLY A 431 -2.33 -20.61 9.87
CA GLY A 431 -0.97 -20.25 10.25
C GLY A 431 -0.54 -20.91 11.57
N LEU A 432 -1.40 -20.92 12.59
CA LEU A 432 -1.11 -21.58 13.86
C LEU A 432 -0.89 -23.09 13.67
N ALA A 433 -1.70 -23.75 12.84
CA ALA A 433 -1.51 -25.16 12.52
C ALA A 433 -0.16 -25.42 11.85
N MET A 434 0.28 -24.54 10.93
CA MET A 434 1.59 -24.60 10.28
C MET A 434 2.73 -24.39 11.30
N ASP A 435 2.60 -23.44 12.21
CA ASP A 435 3.61 -23.17 13.25
C ASP A 435 3.76 -24.35 14.20
N VAL A 436 2.63 -24.95 14.64
CA VAL A 436 2.66 -26.20 15.42
C VAL A 436 3.36 -27.30 14.63
N ALA A 437 3.08 -27.42 13.33
CA ALA A 437 3.72 -28.40 12.47
C ALA A 437 5.26 -28.23 12.45
N LEU A 438 5.75 -26.99 12.30
CA LEU A 438 7.18 -26.68 12.35
C LEU A 438 7.80 -26.97 13.72
N LEU A 439 7.10 -26.69 14.82
CA LEU A 439 7.55 -27.05 16.16
C LEU A 439 7.71 -28.57 16.31
N LEU A 440 6.82 -29.39 15.73
CA LEU A 440 6.97 -30.84 15.72
C LEU A 440 8.24 -31.28 14.97
N MET A 441 8.60 -30.61 13.88
CA MET A 441 9.87 -30.84 13.18
C MET A 441 11.06 -30.51 14.07
N VAL A 442 11.05 -29.37 14.78
CA VAL A 442 12.13 -28.97 15.69
C VAL A 442 12.32 -30.00 16.80
N ILE A 443 11.22 -30.43 17.45
CA ILE A 443 11.25 -31.47 18.48
C ILE A 443 11.82 -32.77 17.93
N ASN A 444 11.37 -33.20 16.75
CA ASN A 444 11.83 -34.43 16.12
C ASN A 444 13.33 -34.36 15.77
N PHE A 445 13.80 -33.23 15.24
CA PHE A 445 15.21 -33.04 14.89
C PHE A 445 16.11 -32.98 16.12
N TYR A 446 15.66 -32.31 17.18
CA TYR A 446 16.37 -32.27 18.45
C TYR A 446 16.51 -33.65 19.07
N LYS A 447 15.41 -34.39 19.16
CA LYS A 447 15.43 -35.77 19.66
C LYS A 447 16.24 -36.71 18.77
N THR A 448 16.21 -36.51 17.45
CA THR A 448 17.08 -37.26 16.52
C THR A 448 18.57 -37.05 16.84
N ALA A 449 18.99 -35.81 17.12
CA ALA A 449 20.39 -35.52 17.41
C ALA A 449 20.88 -36.10 18.76
N GLN A 450 19.99 -36.21 19.76
CA GLN A 450 20.33 -36.69 21.11
C GLN A 450 20.09 -38.18 21.32
N GLU A 451 18.95 -38.67 20.86
CA GLU A 451 18.36 -39.97 21.21
C GLU A 451 18.10 -40.86 20.00
N GLY A 452 18.23 -40.35 18.77
CA GLY A 452 18.02 -41.15 17.55
C GLY A 452 18.97 -42.35 17.47
N GLU A 453 18.46 -43.48 16.98
CA GLU A 453 19.26 -44.69 16.79
C GLU A 453 20.43 -44.40 15.85
N LEU A 454 21.64 -44.85 16.18
CA LEU A 454 22.79 -44.70 15.30
C LEU A 454 22.48 -45.37 13.97
N LEU A 455 22.70 -44.64 12.88
CA LEU A 455 22.68 -45.25 11.55
C LEU A 455 23.77 -46.33 11.56
N ALA A 456 23.38 -47.58 11.35
CA ALA A 456 24.34 -48.65 11.11
C ALA A 456 25.32 -48.17 10.01
N GLN A 457 26.59 -48.61 10.08
CA GLN A 457 27.51 -48.47 8.96
C GLN A 457 27.06 -49.40 7.83
N ASP A 458 25.86 -49.16 7.30
CA ASP A 458 25.37 -49.84 6.12
C ASP A 458 26.19 -49.27 4.97
N GLY A 459 26.88 -50.16 4.27
CA GLY A 459 27.71 -49.90 3.09
C GLY A 459 26.93 -49.40 1.88
N ASP A 460 26.01 -48.46 2.07
CA ASP A 460 25.37 -47.72 1.00
C ASP A 460 26.37 -46.67 0.51
N ALA A 461 27.29 -47.14 -0.35
CA ALA A 461 27.84 -46.31 -1.40
C ALA A 461 26.66 -45.60 -2.05
N ALA A 462 26.53 -44.30 -1.75
CA ALA A 462 25.49 -43.46 -2.31
C ALA A 462 25.46 -43.71 -3.81
N ALA A 463 24.34 -44.24 -4.30
CA ALA A 463 24.11 -44.45 -5.71
C ALA A 463 24.34 -43.11 -6.40
N ARG A 464 25.51 -42.97 -7.02
CA ARG A 464 25.75 -41.93 -8.02
C ARG A 464 24.63 -42.08 -9.05
N PRO A 465 24.05 -40.99 -9.56
CA PRO A 465 23.33 -41.08 -10.83
C PRO A 465 24.32 -41.69 -11.83
N VAL A 466 24.09 -42.94 -12.22
CA VAL A 466 24.89 -43.62 -13.24
C VAL A 466 24.41 -43.05 -14.57
N ASP A 467 25.06 -41.98 -15.01
CA ASP A 467 25.01 -41.60 -16.41
C ASP A 467 25.90 -42.55 -17.21
N THR A 468 25.38 -43.03 -18.35
CA THR A 468 26.12 -43.81 -19.34
C THR A 468 27.44 -43.12 -19.73
N PRO A 469 28.54 -43.88 -19.92
CA PRO A 469 29.84 -43.33 -20.28
C PRO A 469 29.76 -42.72 -21.68
N VAL A 470 30.08 -41.43 -21.80
CA VAL A 470 30.23 -40.75 -23.10
C VAL A 470 31.66 -40.24 -23.19
N HIS A 471 32.24 -40.45 -24.36
CA HIS A 471 33.63 -40.23 -24.74
C HIS A 471 34.26 -38.93 -24.22
N VAL A 472 35.53 -39.06 -23.84
CA VAL A 472 36.43 -37.99 -23.42
C VAL A 472 36.58 -36.96 -24.55
N VAL A 473 36.06 -35.75 -24.36
CA VAL A 473 36.40 -34.60 -25.20
C VAL A 473 37.36 -33.68 -24.44
N ALA A 474 38.40 -33.25 -25.15
CA ALA A 474 39.54 -32.48 -24.64
C ALA A 474 39.15 -31.13 -24.01
N THR A 475 40.07 -30.63 -23.18
CA THR A 475 40.05 -29.34 -22.49
C THR A 475 39.62 -28.19 -23.41
N ARG A 476 38.41 -27.67 -23.19
CA ARG A 476 37.92 -26.46 -23.84
C ARG A 476 38.38 -25.21 -23.10
N SER A 477 38.54 -24.11 -23.84
CA SER A 477 39.03 -22.83 -23.32
C SER A 477 38.08 -22.29 -22.22
N TRP A 478 38.57 -21.42 -21.33
CA TRP A 478 37.78 -20.86 -20.24
C TRP A 478 36.52 -20.12 -20.72
N ILE A 479 36.49 -19.63 -21.97
CA ILE A 479 35.33 -18.99 -22.61
C ILE A 479 34.23 -20.00 -22.96
N GLU A 480 34.61 -21.24 -23.25
CA GLU A 480 33.69 -22.33 -23.62
C GLU A 480 33.21 -23.15 -22.41
N SER A 481 33.62 -22.78 -21.19
CA SER A 481 33.14 -23.44 -19.99
C SER A 481 31.65 -23.11 -19.77
N PRO A 482 30.78 -24.11 -19.52
CA PRO A 482 29.35 -23.86 -19.23
C PRO A 482 29.14 -22.82 -18.12
N SER A 483 30.05 -22.78 -17.14
CA SER A 483 30.07 -21.77 -16.07
C SER A 483 30.27 -20.34 -16.59
N THR A 484 31.10 -20.12 -17.60
CA THR A 484 31.37 -18.78 -18.17
C THR A 484 30.20 -18.29 -19.01
N VAL A 485 29.60 -19.19 -19.79
CA VAL A 485 28.39 -18.89 -20.58
C VAL A 485 27.22 -18.51 -19.67
N LEU A 486 27.04 -19.26 -18.56
CA LEU A 486 26.04 -18.96 -17.53
C LEU A 486 26.23 -17.57 -16.92
N LEU A 487 27.48 -17.19 -16.62
CA LEU A 487 27.82 -15.88 -16.08
C LEU A 487 27.49 -14.76 -17.07
N ILE A 488 27.98 -14.85 -18.31
CA ILE A 488 27.84 -13.78 -19.31
C ILE A 488 26.38 -13.58 -19.70
N ALA A 489 25.65 -14.66 -20.00
CA ALA A 489 24.27 -14.56 -20.44
C ALA A 489 23.32 -14.20 -19.29
N GLY A 490 23.54 -14.74 -18.08
CA GLY A 490 22.77 -14.37 -16.89
C GLY A 490 22.96 -12.90 -16.49
N PHE A 491 24.18 -12.37 -16.64
CA PHE A 491 24.45 -10.94 -16.48
C PHE A 491 23.73 -10.14 -17.58
N GLY A 492 23.88 -10.56 -18.84
CA GLY A 492 23.25 -9.93 -19.99
C GLY A 492 21.73 -9.78 -19.87
N PHE A 493 21.00 -10.83 -19.48
CA PHE A 493 19.54 -10.78 -19.35
C PHE A 493 19.07 -9.88 -18.20
N PHE A 494 19.78 -9.87 -17.08
CA PHE A 494 19.49 -8.96 -15.98
C PHE A 494 19.64 -7.49 -16.42
N PHE A 495 20.78 -7.12 -17.00
CA PHE A 495 21.00 -5.73 -17.44
C PHE A 495 20.11 -5.34 -18.61
N LEU A 496 19.76 -6.30 -19.48
CA LEU A 496 18.79 -6.06 -20.54
C LEU A 496 17.42 -5.70 -19.94
N ALA A 497 16.95 -6.45 -18.93
CA ALA A 497 15.67 -6.17 -18.29
C ALA A 497 15.68 -4.85 -17.51
N VAL A 498 16.72 -4.59 -16.72
CA VAL A 498 16.91 -3.28 -16.05
C VAL A 498 16.98 -2.15 -17.08
N GLY A 499 17.64 -2.36 -18.22
CA GLY A 499 17.71 -1.41 -19.34
C GLY A 499 16.34 -1.14 -19.97
N VAL A 500 15.57 -2.19 -20.24
CA VAL A 500 14.27 -2.10 -20.92
C VAL A 500 13.17 -1.59 -20.01
N GLN A 501 13.07 -2.06 -18.76
CA GLN A 501 11.95 -1.74 -17.87
C GLN A 501 12.27 -0.74 -16.77
N GLY A 502 13.56 -0.47 -16.54
CA GLY A 502 14.01 0.52 -15.59
C GLY A 502 14.53 1.77 -16.28
N VAL A 503 15.63 1.64 -17.03
CA VAL A 503 16.36 2.77 -17.62
C VAL A 503 15.58 3.41 -18.77
N THR A 504 14.98 2.63 -19.67
CA THR A 504 14.20 3.19 -20.80
C THR A 504 13.04 4.05 -20.31
N PRO A 505 12.15 3.58 -19.38
CA PRO A 505 11.13 4.45 -18.79
C PRO A 505 11.71 5.67 -18.11
N TRP A 506 12.83 5.53 -17.39
CA TRP A 506 13.50 6.66 -16.75
C TRP A 506 14.03 7.70 -17.74
N LEU A 507 14.43 7.31 -18.95
CA LEU A 507 14.84 8.26 -20.00
C LEU A 507 13.68 9.03 -20.62
N MET A 508 12.44 8.54 -20.49
CA MET A 508 11.26 9.20 -21.03
C MET A 508 10.99 10.53 -20.30
N ALA A 509 10.62 11.58 -21.05
CA ALA A 509 10.33 12.88 -20.46
C ALA A 509 9.07 12.85 -19.57
N GLU A 510 8.07 12.07 -19.96
CA GLU A 510 6.77 11.93 -19.28
C GLU A 510 6.87 11.29 -17.88
N THR A 511 7.94 10.55 -17.58
CA THR A 511 8.14 9.88 -16.27
C THR A 511 9.01 10.68 -15.31
N ARG A 512 9.74 11.70 -15.81
CA ARG A 512 10.61 12.59 -15.02
C ARG A 512 10.03 13.99 -14.83
N THR A 513 8.87 14.24 -15.39
CA THR A 513 8.23 15.55 -15.28
C THR A 513 7.60 15.74 -13.91
N ALA A 514 7.68 16.94 -13.35
CA ALA A 514 6.84 17.37 -12.24
C ALA A 514 5.55 18.07 -12.73
N THR A 515 5.29 18.03 -14.04
CA THR A 515 4.09 18.62 -14.63
C THR A 515 2.91 17.68 -14.51
N VAL A 516 1.76 18.21 -14.10
CA VAL A 516 0.47 17.51 -14.11
C VAL A 516 -0.59 18.37 -14.79
N GLN A 517 -1.67 17.74 -15.24
CA GLN A 517 -2.88 18.46 -15.64
C GLN A 517 -3.69 18.84 -14.40
N ASP A 518 -3.91 20.13 -14.24
CA ASP A 518 -4.77 20.69 -13.20
C ASP A 518 -6.22 20.20 -13.36
N THR A 519 -6.86 19.82 -12.27
CA THR A 519 -8.20 19.20 -12.30
C THR A 519 -9.32 20.16 -12.69
N VAL A 520 -9.19 21.45 -12.39
CA VAL A 520 -10.20 22.48 -12.67
C VAL A 520 -9.97 23.07 -14.06
N THR A 521 -8.75 23.54 -14.28
CA THR A 521 -8.36 24.27 -15.49
C THR A 521 -7.86 23.36 -16.58
N GLN A 522 -7.55 22.07 -16.37
CA GLN A 522 -7.02 21.16 -17.40
C GLN A 522 -5.75 21.70 -18.10
N LEU A 523 -5.01 22.58 -17.44
CA LEU A 523 -3.78 23.20 -17.90
C LEU A 523 -2.57 22.59 -17.17
N PRO A 524 -1.39 22.59 -17.80
CA PRO A 524 -0.19 22.05 -17.17
C PRO A 524 0.30 22.95 -16.02
N ILE A 525 0.49 22.36 -14.84
CA ILE A 525 1.05 23.02 -13.65
C ILE A 525 2.20 22.19 -13.06
N GLN A 526 3.11 22.81 -12.31
CA GLN A 526 4.18 22.10 -11.61
C GLN A 526 3.73 21.63 -10.23
N VAL A 527 4.08 20.40 -9.87
CA VAL A 527 3.88 19.89 -8.52
C VAL A 527 4.95 20.48 -7.61
N ALA A 528 4.50 21.22 -6.59
CA ALA A 528 5.39 21.76 -5.57
C ALA A 528 6.02 20.66 -4.72
N ASP A 529 7.29 20.84 -4.38
CA ASP A 529 8.03 19.96 -3.46
C ASP A 529 7.42 19.95 -2.05
N TYR A 530 7.90 19.03 -1.22
CA TYR A 530 7.49 18.89 0.17
C TYR A 530 8.15 19.96 1.06
N THR A 531 7.37 20.53 1.97
CA THR A 531 7.93 21.37 3.05
C THR A 531 8.73 20.51 4.05
N PRO A 532 9.63 21.10 4.87
CA PRO A 532 10.34 20.34 5.90
C PRO A 532 9.41 19.59 6.87
N GLN A 533 8.26 20.17 7.18
CA GLN A 533 7.25 19.55 8.04
C GLN A 533 6.55 18.38 7.34
N GLU A 534 6.22 18.52 6.05
CA GLU A 534 5.64 17.44 5.24
C GLU A 534 6.63 16.28 5.07
N LEU A 535 7.93 16.57 4.82
CA LEU A 535 8.96 15.54 4.77
C LEU A 535 9.08 14.79 6.10
N LYS A 536 9.09 15.51 7.22
CA LYS A 536 9.05 14.88 8.55
C LYS A 536 7.82 13.99 8.71
N GLY A 537 6.65 14.46 8.29
CA GLY A 537 5.40 13.69 8.31
C GLY A 537 5.47 12.42 7.47
N ARG A 538 6.07 12.51 6.29
CA ARG A 538 6.32 11.39 5.39
C ARG A 538 7.25 10.35 6.03
N HIS A 539 8.28 10.80 6.76
CA HIS A 539 9.13 9.89 7.55
C HIS A 539 8.34 9.19 8.67
N VAL A 540 7.44 9.89 9.37
CA VAL A 540 6.55 9.27 10.37
C VAL A 540 5.62 8.24 9.70
N TYR A 541 5.06 8.57 8.53
CA TYR A 541 4.20 7.66 7.75
C TYR A 541 4.93 6.35 7.36
N ILE A 542 6.21 6.43 6.99
CA ILE A 542 7.06 5.26 6.69
C ILE A 542 7.41 4.50 7.99
N ARG A 543 7.83 5.22 9.04
CA ARG A 543 8.22 4.67 10.36
C ARG A 543 7.11 3.82 10.97
N GLU A 544 5.87 4.30 10.90
CA GLU A 544 4.70 3.60 11.44
C GLU A 544 4.12 2.56 10.46
N GLY A 545 4.69 2.41 9.26
CA GLY A 545 4.30 1.39 8.29
C GLY A 545 2.90 1.60 7.69
N CYS A 546 2.40 2.84 7.64
CA CYS A 546 1.05 3.15 7.15
C CYS A 546 0.86 2.71 5.69
N TRP A 547 1.91 2.81 4.89
CA TRP A 547 1.93 2.42 3.47
C TRP A 547 1.72 0.91 3.22
N TYR A 548 1.88 0.05 4.23
CA TYR A 548 1.52 -1.36 4.09
C TYR A 548 0.02 -1.63 4.04
N CYS A 549 -0.76 -0.68 4.57
CA CYS A 549 -2.21 -0.73 4.60
C CYS A 549 -2.84 0.14 3.51
N HIS A 550 -2.17 1.26 3.20
CA HIS A 550 -2.67 2.33 2.36
C HIS A 550 -1.76 2.52 1.15
N SER A 551 -2.29 2.31 -0.05
CA SER A 551 -1.62 2.74 -1.27
C SER A 551 -1.71 4.26 -1.44
N GLN A 552 -0.86 4.76 -2.34
CA GLN A 552 -0.88 6.14 -2.80
C GLN A 552 -0.91 6.20 -4.32
N TYR A 553 -1.82 5.46 -4.96
CA TYR A 553 -2.24 5.79 -6.32
C TYR A 553 -3.65 5.26 -6.64
N VAL A 554 -4.43 6.06 -7.36
CA VAL A 554 -5.80 5.75 -7.80
C VAL A 554 -5.76 5.14 -9.19
N ARG A 555 -6.32 3.93 -9.35
CA ARG A 555 -6.39 3.23 -10.64
C ARG A 555 -7.59 3.68 -11.48
N PRO A 556 -7.52 3.63 -12.82
CA PRO A 556 -8.66 3.84 -13.72
C PRO A 556 -9.59 2.62 -13.82
N VAL A 557 -9.74 1.80 -12.77
CA VAL A 557 -10.54 0.55 -12.79
C VAL A 557 -11.32 0.34 -11.49
N THR A 558 -12.27 -0.60 -11.45
CA THR A 558 -13.05 -0.96 -10.23
C THR A 558 -13.73 0.21 -9.50
N GLY A 559 -14.15 1.24 -10.24
CA GLY A 559 -14.80 2.43 -9.66
C GLY A 559 -13.91 3.22 -8.69
N GLU A 560 -12.59 3.05 -8.72
CA GLU A 560 -11.68 3.74 -7.80
C GLU A 560 -11.72 5.25 -7.94
N SER A 561 -11.91 5.76 -9.16
CA SER A 561 -12.00 7.21 -9.37
C SER A 561 -13.22 7.83 -8.68
N PHE A 562 -14.34 7.11 -8.67
CA PHE A 562 -15.54 7.52 -7.94
C PHE A 562 -15.33 7.45 -6.41
N ARG A 563 -14.63 6.42 -5.92
CA ARG A 563 -14.41 6.18 -4.49
C ARG A 563 -13.37 7.10 -3.86
N TRP A 564 -12.27 7.33 -4.57
CA TRP A 564 -11.08 8.00 -4.05
C TRP A 564 -10.86 9.39 -4.66
N GLY A 565 -11.26 9.63 -5.90
CA GLY A 565 -11.06 10.90 -6.60
C GLY A 565 -10.34 10.73 -7.95
N PRO A 566 -9.80 11.80 -8.55
CA PRO A 566 -9.16 11.73 -9.87
C PRO A 566 -8.04 10.67 -9.96
N VAL A 567 -7.97 9.98 -11.10
CA VAL A 567 -6.92 9.00 -11.42
C VAL A 567 -5.54 9.65 -11.31
N SER A 568 -4.57 8.89 -10.79
CA SER A 568 -3.23 9.40 -10.57
C SER A 568 -2.45 9.67 -11.86
N GLN A 569 -1.66 10.73 -11.86
CA GLN A 569 -0.76 11.15 -12.94
C GLN A 569 0.70 10.92 -12.53
N ALA A 570 1.59 10.70 -13.50
CA ALA A 570 3.00 10.41 -13.22
C ALA A 570 3.72 11.56 -12.49
N GLY A 571 3.42 12.81 -12.88
CA GLY A 571 4.09 13.99 -12.33
C GLY A 571 3.80 14.30 -10.86
N GLU A 572 2.73 13.71 -10.30
CA GLU A 572 2.39 13.85 -8.87
C GLU A 572 3.48 13.30 -7.95
N TYR A 573 4.26 12.34 -8.44
CA TYR A 573 5.25 11.60 -7.65
C TYR A 573 6.68 12.08 -7.89
N ALA A 574 6.88 13.18 -8.63
CA ALA A 574 8.21 13.63 -9.03
C ALA A 574 9.18 13.86 -7.85
N HIS A 575 8.64 14.18 -6.66
CA HIS A 575 9.41 14.44 -5.45
C HIS A 575 9.42 13.26 -4.46
N ASP A 576 8.79 12.14 -4.80
CA ASP A 576 8.66 10.98 -3.91
C ASP A 576 9.93 10.12 -3.91
N ARG A 577 10.55 10.00 -2.73
CA ARG A 577 11.76 9.22 -2.49
C ARG A 577 11.69 8.43 -1.17
N PRO A 578 11.40 7.12 -1.17
CA PRO A 578 10.96 6.31 -2.31
C PRO A 578 9.47 6.56 -2.69
N HIS A 579 9.00 5.99 -3.79
CA HIS A 579 7.56 5.88 -4.04
C HIS A 579 6.86 5.05 -2.93
N LEU A 580 5.56 5.28 -2.68
CA LEU A 580 4.76 4.57 -1.65
C LEU A 580 3.50 3.90 -2.23
N PHE A 581 3.65 3.30 -3.41
CA PHE A 581 2.52 2.70 -4.16
C PHE A 581 1.89 1.49 -3.45
N SER A 582 2.69 0.72 -2.70
CA SER A 582 2.28 -0.53 -2.03
C SER A 582 1.75 -1.60 -3.00
N THR A 583 1.58 -2.83 -2.49
CA THR A 583 1.05 -3.97 -3.25
C THR A 583 -0.25 -4.55 -2.64
N ARG A 584 -0.70 -4.01 -1.49
CA ARG A 584 -1.93 -4.42 -0.79
C ARG A 584 -2.66 -3.22 -0.17
N ARG A 585 -3.98 -3.29 -0.10
CA ARG A 585 -4.88 -2.40 0.64
C ARG A 585 -5.67 -3.17 1.67
N ILE A 586 -5.51 -2.79 2.92
CA ILE A 586 -6.41 -3.14 4.03
C ILE A 586 -6.94 -1.89 4.74
N GLY A 587 -6.44 -0.71 4.34
CA GLY A 587 -7.04 0.59 4.50
C GLY A 587 -7.37 1.22 3.14
N PRO A 588 -8.14 2.32 3.11
CA PRO A 588 -8.44 3.08 1.88
C PRO A 588 -7.17 3.61 1.20
N ASP A 589 -7.24 3.93 -0.09
CA ASP A 589 -6.19 4.70 -0.75
C ASP A 589 -6.13 6.13 -0.19
N LEU A 590 -4.92 6.68 0.00
CA LEU A 590 -4.72 7.99 0.63
C LEU A 590 -4.24 9.09 -0.34
N THR A 591 -4.12 8.81 -1.64
CA THR A 591 -3.60 9.79 -2.62
C THR A 591 -4.45 11.06 -2.72
N ARG A 592 -5.71 11.01 -2.26
CA ARG A 592 -6.69 12.10 -2.30
C ARG A 592 -7.30 12.37 -0.91
N VAL A 593 -6.56 12.07 0.15
CA VAL A 593 -7.05 12.26 1.52
C VAL A 593 -6.96 13.73 1.96
N GLY A 594 -6.00 14.49 1.41
CA GLY A 594 -5.83 15.89 1.74
C GLY A 594 -7.08 16.69 1.38
N ARG A 595 -7.48 17.59 2.29
CA ARG A 595 -8.71 18.38 2.24
C ARG A 595 -10.00 17.57 2.28
N LYS A 596 -9.97 16.23 2.28
CA LYS A 596 -11.17 15.36 2.44
C LYS A 596 -11.62 15.31 3.90
N TYR A 597 -10.67 15.16 4.81
CA TYR A 597 -10.88 15.19 6.27
C TYR A 597 -10.14 16.38 6.90
N GLY A 598 -10.70 16.94 7.97
CA GLY A 598 -10.03 17.96 8.77
C GLY A 598 -8.86 17.40 9.59
N ASP A 599 -7.96 18.29 10.03
CA ASP A 599 -6.82 17.93 10.89
C ASP A 599 -7.30 17.32 12.22
N ASP A 600 -8.42 17.84 12.74
CA ASP A 600 -9.09 17.33 13.93
C ASP A 600 -9.63 15.90 13.76
N TRP A 601 -10.16 15.57 12.57
CA TRP A 601 -10.57 14.21 12.24
C TRP A 601 -9.38 13.26 12.28
N HIS A 602 -8.25 13.66 11.69
CA HIS A 602 -7.01 12.88 11.75
C HIS A 602 -6.51 12.73 13.19
N ALA A 603 -6.61 13.80 14.00
CA ALA A 603 -6.27 13.78 15.42
C ALA A 603 -7.20 12.87 16.25
N ALA A 604 -8.49 12.74 15.92
CA ALA A 604 -9.32 11.73 16.56
C ALA A 604 -8.95 10.32 16.08
N HIS A 605 -8.71 10.18 14.77
CA HIS A 605 -8.45 8.90 14.12
C HIS A 605 -7.14 8.25 14.58
N TYR A 606 -6.06 8.99 14.81
CA TYR A 606 -4.81 8.40 15.33
C TYR A 606 -4.88 8.08 16.82
N TRP A 607 -5.70 8.78 17.60
CA TRP A 607 -5.87 8.50 19.01
C TRP A 607 -6.61 7.18 19.21
N ASN A 608 -7.77 7.05 18.58
CA ASN A 608 -8.52 5.81 18.54
C ASN A 608 -9.33 5.76 17.23
N PRO A 609 -8.88 4.96 16.24
CA PRO A 609 -9.54 4.88 14.94
C PRO A 609 -11.03 4.50 15.02
N ARG A 610 -11.42 3.75 16.05
CA ARG A 610 -12.79 3.25 16.25
C ARG A 610 -13.74 4.32 16.77
N GLU A 611 -13.24 5.44 17.29
CA GLU A 611 -14.10 6.57 17.68
C GLU A 611 -14.68 7.31 16.47
N VAL A 612 -14.00 7.28 15.31
CA VAL A 612 -14.50 7.90 14.07
C VAL A 612 -14.97 6.87 13.04
N VAL A 613 -14.40 5.67 13.04
CA VAL A 613 -14.77 4.56 12.16
C VAL A 613 -14.88 3.28 12.99
N PRO A 614 -16.07 2.97 13.57
CA PRO A 614 -16.26 1.85 14.50
C PRO A 614 -15.72 0.49 14.02
N ASP A 615 -15.86 0.22 12.72
CA ASP A 615 -15.43 -1.05 12.10
C ASP A 615 -13.91 -1.10 11.77
N SER A 616 -13.15 -0.03 12.05
CA SER A 616 -11.74 0.12 11.66
C SER A 616 -10.82 -0.94 12.28
N ILE A 617 -9.92 -1.47 11.44
CA ILE A 617 -8.84 -2.38 11.83
C ILE A 617 -7.49 -1.67 12.00
N MET A 618 -7.45 -0.35 11.83
CA MET A 618 -6.25 0.46 12.05
C MET A 618 -5.87 0.40 13.55
N PRO A 619 -4.57 0.29 13.88
CA PRO A 619 -4.10 0.40 15.26
C PRO A 619 -4.17 1.85 15.76
N ALA A 620 -4.17 2.06 17.07
CA ALA A 620 -4.02 3.39 17.66
C ALA A 620 -2.55 3.82 17.69
N PHE A 621 -2.31 5.14 17.74
CA PHE A 621 -0.98 5.76 17.76
C PHE A 621 -0.84 6.77 18.91
N PRO A 622 -1.03 6.36 20.19
CA PRO A 622 -0.99 7.29 21.33
C PRO A 622 0.36 8.01 21.51
N TRP A 623 1.46 7.48 20.99
CA TRP A 623 2.77 8.15 21.01
C TRP A 623 2.92 9.32 20.01
N LEU A 624 1.89 9.60 19.21
CA LEU A 624 1.80 10.83 18.40
C LEU A 624 1.21 12.00 19.20
N TYR A 625 0.96 11.82 20.49
CA TYR A 625 0.37 12.80 21.39
C TYR A 625 1.32 13.12 22.54
N GLU A 626 1.11 14.28 23.14
CA GLU A 626 1.68 14.65 24.43
C GLU A 626 0.88 13.97 25.56
N SER A 627 1.51 13.76 26.73
CA SER A 627 0.80 13.23 27.89
C SER A 627 -0.25 14.23 28.37
N ALA A 628 -1.53 13.91 28.21
CA ALA A 628 -2.64 14.74 28.69
C ALA A 628 -2.93 14.47 30.18
N ASN A 629 -3.46 15.49 30.87
CA ASN A 629 -4.11 15.31 32.17
C ASN A 629 -5.46 14.61 31.98
N ASP A 630 -5.93 13.87 32.98
CA ASP A 630 -7.22 13.16 32.92
C ASP A 630 -8.38 14.13 32.60
N GLY A 631 -9.05 13.92 31.45
CA GLY A 631 -10.32 14.58 31.10
C GLY A 631 -10.30 15.47 29.85
N ASP A 632 -9.14 15.95 29.40
CA ASP A 632 -9.01 16.75 28.17
C ASP A 632 -8.67 15.90 26.94
N ALA A 633 -8.99 16.41 25.74
CA ALA A 633 -8.58 15.76 24.50
C ALA A 633 -7.04 15.80 24.38
N PRO A 634 -6.38 14.67 24.09
CA PRO A 634 -4.94 14.65 23.97
C PRO A 634 -4.48 15.51 22.78
N HIS A 635 -3.39 16.26 22.99
CA HIS A 635 -2.81 17.13 21.98
C HIS A 635 -1.74 16.41 21.18
N LEU A 636 -1.72 16.62 19.86
CA LEU A 636 -0.69 16.05 18.99
C LEU A 636 0.68 16.65 19.32
N ASN A 637 1.69 15.80 19.39
CA ASN A 637 3.08 16.24 19.40
C ASN A 637 3.55 16.61 17.98
N GLU A 638 4.82 17.00 17.86
CA GLU A 638 5.39 17.44 16.57
C GLU A 638 5.40 16.35 15.48
N ASP A 639 5.44 15.07 15.84
CA ASP A 639 5.36 13.98 14.86
C ASP A 639 3.92 13.80 14.37
N GLY A 640 2.94 13.88 15.28
CA GLY A 640 1.52 13.85 14.94
C GLY A 640 1.12 15.00 14.01
N LYS A 641 1.52 16.23 14.32
CA LYS A 641 1.29 17.41 13.47
C LYS A 641 1.96 17.27 12.10
N ALA A 642 3.20 16.79 12.07
CA ALA A 642 3.92 16.57 10.82
C ALA A 642 3.23 15.51 9.94
N LEU A 643 2.78 14.40 10.52
CA LEU A 643 2.04 13.36 9.80
C LEU A 643 0.76 13.91 9.16
N ILE A 644 0.00 14.74 9.88
CA ILE A 644 -1.17 15.42 9.32
C ILE A 644 -0.79 16.34 8.16
N ALA A 645 0.27 17.15 8.30
CA ALA A 645 0.74 18.03 7.22
C ALA A 645 1.05 17.24 5.94
N TYR A 646 1.72 16.08 6.07
CA TYR A 646 1.95 15.19 4.93
C TYR A 646 0.66 14.65 4.32
N LEU A 647 -0.30 14.18 5.12
CA LEU A 647 -1.58 13.70 4.59
C LEU A 647 -2.39 14.81 3.93
N GLN A 648 -2.35 16.04 4.47
CA GLN A 648 -3.03 17.20 3.87
C GLN A 648 -2.41 17.61 2.53
N LYS A 649 -1.11 17.33 2.32
CA LYS A 649 -0.43 17.54 1.04
C LYS A 649 -0.91 16.55 -0.04
N LEU A 650 -1.26 15.31 0.32
CA LEU A 650 -1.65 14.27 -0.65
C LEU A 650 -2.90 14.69 -1.46
N GLY A 651 -2.73 14.76 -2.78
CA GLY A 651 -3.79 15.12 -3.72
C GLY A 651 -3.90 16.61 -4.01
N THR A 652 -3.11 17.47 -3.36
CA THR A 652 -3.13 18.93 -3.62
C THR A 652 -2.27 19.35 -4.80
N GLY A 653 -1.42 18.44 -5.31
CA GLY A 653 -0.54 18.71 -6.46
C GLY A 653 -1.26 18.86 -7.80
N ILE A 654 -2.56 18.56 -7.88
CA ILE A 654 -3.37 18.56 -9.11
C ILE A 654 -4.43 19.68 -9.11
N GLY A 655 -4.19 20.74 -8.34
CA GLY A 655 -5.12 21.86 -8.20
C GLY A 655 -6.21 21.66 -7.16
N ASP A 656 -7.29 22.43 -7.28
CA ASP A 656 -8.46 22.33 -6.41
C ASP A 656 -9.39 21.17 -6.82
N TRP A 657 -8.89 19.95 -6.67
CA TRP A 657 -9.57 18.74 -7.13
C TRP A 657 -10.94 18.53 -6.51
N ARG A 658 -11.20 19.03 -5.30
CA ARG A 658 -12.53 18.91 -4.68
C ARG A 658 -13.55 19.75 -5.43
N GLU A 659 -13.21 20.98 -5.80
CA GLU A 659 -14.08 21.84 -6.60
C GLU A 659 -14.25 21.27 -8.02
N GLY A 660 -13.17 20.80 -8.66
CA GLY A 660 -13.21 20.27 -10.02
C GLY A 660 -13.86 18.88 -10.18
N PHE A 661 -13.84 18.05 -9.12
CA PHE A 661 -14.28 16.65 -9.19
C PHE A 661 -15.48 16.32 -8.29
N ALA A 662 -15.52 16.84 -7.05
CA ALA A 662 -16.53 16.44 -6.06
C ALA A 662 -17.89 17.11 -6.28
N ALA A 663 -17.94 18.25 -6.97
CA ALA A 663 -19.17 19.02 -7.17
C ALA A 663 -20.19 18.37 -8.13
N THR A 664 -19.84 17.30 -8.84
CA THR A 664 -20.69 16.72 -9.92
C THR A 664 -20.98 15.23 -9.82
N GLN A 665 -20.31 14.49 -8.93
CA GLN A 665 -20.48 13.04 -8.84
C GLN A 665 -21.49 12.62 -7.76
N VAL A 666 -22.77 12.82 -8.02
CA VAL A 666 -23.81 11.95 -7.44
C VAL A 666 -24.05 10.84 -8.44
N THR A 667 -23.19 9.81 -8.45
CA THR A 667 -23.59 8.60 -9.17
C THR A 667 -24.73 7.96 -8.39
N GLY A 668 -25.83 7.70 -9.11
CA GLY A 668 -26.88 6.83 -8.62
C GLY A 668 -26.27 5.47 -8.39
N GLY A 669 -25.97 5.14 -7.14
CA GLY A 669 -25.71 3.76 -6.74
C GLY A 669 -26.89 2.93 -7.24
N GLN A 670 -26.60 1.85 -7.98
CA GLN A 670 -27.63 0.93 -8.42
C GLN A 670 -28.55 0.61 -7.24
N VAL A 671 -29.84 0.79 -7.49
CA VAL A 671 -30.92 0.26 -6.67
C VAL A 671 -30.68 -1.24 -6.57
N LEU A 672 -30.06 -1.71 -5.50
CA LEU A 672 -30.42 -3.03 -4.99
C LEU A 672 -31.87 -2.88 -4.57
N ASN A 673 -32.74 -3.38 -5.44
CA ASN A 673 -34.17 -3.27 -5.36
C ASN A 673 -34.68 -4.11 -4.19
N THR A 674 -34.53 -3.56 -3.00
CA THR A 674 -35.40 -3.82 -1.86
C THR A 674 -35.75 -2.44 -1.30
N SER A 675 -36.63 -1.73 -2.01
CA SER A 675 -37.37 -0.64 -1.37
C SER A 675 -37.93 -1.19 -0.06
N PRO A 676 -37.73 -0.50 1.07
CA PRO A 676 -38.35 -0.91 2.32
C PRO A 676 -39.86 -0.92 2.09
N GLN A 677 -40.51 -2.00 2.53
CA GLN A 677 -41.94 -2.17 2.29
C GLN A 677 -42.76 -1.25 3.21
N SER A 678 -42.11 -0.65 4.22
CA SER A 678 -42.71 0.25 5.21
C SER A 678 -41.75 1.36 5.69
N GLN A 679 -42.31 2.40 6.33
CA GLN A 679 -41.53 3.45 7.03
C GLN A 679 -40.69 2.88 8.18
N GLU A 680 -41.13 1.79 8.80
CA GLU A 680 -40.44 1.11 9.90
C GLU A 680 -39.12 0.50 9.42
N ASP A 681 -39.15 -0.24 8.29
CA ASP A 681 -37.95 -0.82 7.69
C ASP A 681 -36.90 0.26 7.34
N LEU A 682 -37.35 1.42 6.88
CA LEU A 682 -36.48 2.55 6.54
C LEU A 682 -35.81 3.14 7.79
N LEU A 683 -36.53 3.22 8.92
CA LEU A 683 -35.97 3.68 10.19
C LEU A 683 -34.98 2.69 10.78
N VAL A 684 -35.24 1.38 10.69
CA VAL A 684 -34.30 0.33 11.14
C VAL A 684 -32.99 0.39 10.34
N LEU A 685 -33.08 0.54 9.02
CA LEU A 685 -31.91 0.75 8.17
C LEU A 685 -31.18 2.05 8.55
N GLY A 686 -31.92 3.14 8.73
CA GLY A 686 -31.38 4.44 9.10
C GLY A 686 -30.63 4.42 10.45
N GLN A 687 -31.18 3.72 11.43
CA GLN A 687 -30.53 3.48 12.73
C GLN A 687 -29.22 2.72 12.56
N THR A 688 -29.24 1.61 11.80
CA THR A 688 -28.05 0.80 11.53
C THR A 688 -26.94 1.62 10.88
N VAL A 689 -27.30 2.47 9.91
CA VAL A 689 -26.35 3.38 9.24
C VAL A 689 -25.80 4.41 10.24
N TYR A 690 -26.66 5.02 11.06
CA TYR A 690 -26.27 6.00 12.05
C TYR A 690 -25.27 5.44 13.08
N GLU A 691 -25.58 4.27 13.64
CA GLU A 691 -24.73 3.57 14.61
C GLU A 691 -23.36 3.19 14.03
N ARG A 692 -23.28 2.92 12.72
CA ARG A 692 -22.01 2.54 12.08
C ARG A 692 -21.17 3.73 11.62
N ARG A 693 -21.79 4.87 11.27
CA ARG A 693 -21.11 5.96 10.54
C ARG A 693 -21.21 7.34 11.17
N CYS A 694 -22.25 7.60 11.96
CA CYS A 694 -22.55 8.92 12.50
C CYS A 694 -22.31 9.01 14.01
N VAL A 695 -22.54 7.92 14.75
CA VAL A 695 -22.54 7.89 16.22
C VAL A 695 -21.20 8.31 16.84
N GLY A 696 -20.08 8.01 16.18
CA GLY A 696 -18.74 8.33 16.69
C GLY A 696 -18.52 9.82 16.91
N CYS A 697 -19.11 10.65 16.04
CA CYS A 697 -19.08 12.10 16.14
C CYS A 697 -20.35 12.66 16.81
N HIS A 698 -21.54 12.19 16.43
CA HIS A 698 -22.81 12.78 16.85
C HIS A 698 -23.37 12.23 18.18
N GLY A 699 -22.83 11.14 18.70
CA GLY A 699 -23.28 10.50 19.94
C GLY A 699 -24.52 9.64 19.77
N VAL A 700 -24.77 8.73 20.71
CA VAL A 700 -25.95 7.83 20.67
C VAL A 700 -27.28 8.58 20.76
N ASN A 701 -27.28 9.75 21.41
CA ASN A 701 -28.45 10.61 21.59
C ASN A 701 -28.60 11.67 20.49
N GLY A 702 -27.69 11.71 19.51
CA GLY A 702 -27.68 12.77 18.49
C GLY A 702 -27.39 14.16 19.03
N ASP A 703 -26.83 14.30 20.23
CA ASP A 703 -26.57 15.57 20.92
C ASP A 703 -25.22 16.21 20.55
N GLY A 704 -24.49 15.61 19.61
CA GLY A 704 -23.17 16.08 19.18
C GLY A 704 -22.04 15.76 20.16
N ARG A 705 -22.27 14.85 21.13
CA ARG A 705 -21.31 14.46 22.18
C ARG A 705 -20.77 13.05 21.97
N GLY A 706 -20.50 12.67 20.72
CA GLY A 706 -19.81 11.41 20.41
C GLY A 706 -18.39 11.38 20.98
N PRO A 707 -17.78 10.19 21.15
CA PRO A 707 -16.44 10.05 21.72
C PRO A 707 -15.38 10.88 20.98
N ALA A 708 -15.49 10.99 19.64
CA ALA A 708 -14.56 11.76 18.83
C ALA A 708 -14.81 13.28 18.87
N ALA A 709 -15.98 13.73 19.33
CA ALA A 709 -16.39 15.13 19.32
C ALA A 709 -15.47 16.05 20.14
N ARG A 710 -14.70 15.49 21.08
CA ARG A 710 -13.72 16.23 21.90
C ARG A 710 -12.53 16.78 21.09
N PHE A 711 -12.25 16.21 19.92
CA PHE A 711 -11.19 16.68 19.03
C PHE A 711 -11.66 17.71 18.01
N MET A 712 -12.97 17.75 17.71
CA MET A 712 -13.49 18.39 16.50
C MET A 712 -13.75 19.89 16.68
N GLU A 713 -13.30 20.67 15.69
CA GLU A 713 -13.55 22.10 15.59
C GLU A 713 -13.99 22.46 14.14
N PRO A 714 -15.28 22.77 13.91
CA PRO A 714 -16.36 22.96 14.89
C PRO A 714 -16.89 21.62 15.44
N ARG A 715 -17.55 21.65 16.60
CA ARG A 715 -18.15 20.44 17.17
C ARG A 715 -19.28 19.89 16.28
N PRO A 716 -19.54 18.58 16.32
CA PRO A 716 -20.64 17.94 15.61
C PRO A 716 -22.00 18.54 15.98
N ARG A 717 -22.95 18.46 15.05
CA ARG A 717 -24.28 19.03 15.22
C ARG A 717 -25.09 18.25 16.24
N ASP A 718 -25.64 18.96 17.22
CA ASP A 718 -26.75 18.55 18.09
C ASP A 718 -28.07 18.54 17.29
N PHE A 719 -28.56 17.35 16.96
CA PHE A 719 -29.79 17.09 16.22
C PHE A 719 -31.05 17.26 17.09
N THR A 720 -30.92 17.20 18.42
CA THR A 720 -32.07 17.32 19.36
C THR A 720 -32.75 18.69 19.31
N LYS A 721 -32.06 19.69 18.75
CA LYS A 721 -32.60 21.05 18.56
C LYS A 721 -33.36 21.23 17.24
N GLY A 722 -33.21 20.31 16.28
CA GLY A 722 -33.79 20.45 14.94
C GLY A 722 -33.31 21.70 14.17
N ILE A 723 -32.17 22.30 14.53
CA ILE A 723 -31.61 23.49 13.85
C ILE A 723 -30.41 23.06 13.01
N PHE A 724 -30.48 23.28 11.69
CA PHE A 724 -29.44 22.91 10.74
C PHE A 724 -28.88 24.15 10.03
N LYS A 725 -27.56 24.15 9.78
CA LYS A 725 -26.85 25.32 9.24
C LYS A 725 -27.23 25.64 7.80
N PHE A 726 -27.31 24.62 6.95
CA PHE A 726 -27.57 24.74 5.51
C PHE A 726 -28.95 24.19 5.19
N ARG A 727 -29.81 25.02 4.59
CA ARG A 727 -31.20 24.68 4.28
C ARG A 727 -31.70 25.50 3.10
N SER A 728 -32.75 25.02 2.46
CA SER A 728 -33.44 25.72 1.37
C SER A 728 -34.72 26.41 1.82
N THR A 729 -35.18 26.19 3.04
CA THR A 729 -36.47 26.68 3.53
C THR A 729 -36.46 28.18 3.89
N GLN A 730 -37.63 28.82 3.92
CA GLN A 730 -37.75 30.23 4.31
C GLN A 730 -37.77 30.41 5.84
N GLY A 731 -37.40 31.61 6.31
CA GLY A 731 -37.41 32.00 7.73
C GLY A 731 -36.23 31.49 8.56
N LYS A 732 -35.67 32.29 9.47
CA LYS A 732 -34.48 31.93 10.27
C LYS A 732 -34.72 30.66 11.11
N ASP A 733 -33.74 29.74 11.11
CA ASP A 733 -33.74 28.51 11.92
C ASP A 733 -34.93 27.55 11.71
N SER A 734 -35.60 27.66 10.56
CA SER A 734 -36.67 26.74 10.19
C SER A 734 -36.13 25.34 9.81
N LEU A 735 -37.02 24.34 9.85
CA LEU A 735 -36.68 22.96 9.52
C LEU A 735 -36.17 22.86 8.08
N PRO A 736 -35.08 22.10 7.81
CA PRO A 736 -34.61 21.83 6.46
C PRO A 736 -35.53 20.83 5.75
N THR A 737 -35.40 20.73 4.42
CA THR A 737 -36.04 19.64 3.67
C THR A 737 -35.24 18.34 3.77
N ASP A 738 -35.85 17.22 3.42
CA ASP A 738 -35.14 15.93 3.29
C ASP A 738 -34.01 16.02 2.25
N VAL A 739 -34.17 16.84 1.20
CA VAL A 739 -33.16 17.09 0.17
C VAL A 739 -31.96 17.85 0.73
N ASP A 740 -32.19 18.82 1.63
CA ASP A 740 -31.10 19.56 2.28
C ASP A 740 -30.24 18.64 3.18
N LEU A 741 -30.90 17.79 3.97
CA LEU A 741 -30.21 16.80 4.81
C LEU A 741 -29.49 15.75 3.96
N TYR A 742 -30.16 15.23 2.92
CA TYR A 742 -29.57 14.27 1.98
C TYR A 742 -28.33 14.83 1.28
N SER A 743 -28.39 16.09 0.84
CA SER A 743 -27.24 16.77 0.21
C SER A 743 -26.09 16.95 1.20
N THR A 744 -26.39 17.33 2.44
CA THR A 744 -25.38 17.49 3.50
C THR A 744 -24.70 16.15 3.82
N VAL A 745 -25.44 15.06 3.94
CA VAL A 745 -24.88 13.72 4.16
C VAL A 745 -24.04 13.28 2.95
N THR A 746 -24.54 13.52 1.73
CA THR A 746 -23.86 13.12 0.50
C THR A 746 -22.50 13.80 0.34
N HIS A 747 -22.45 15.13 0.50
CA HIS A 747 -21.23 15.92 0.23
C HIS A 747 -20.33 16.11 1.46
N GLY A 748 -20.87 15.82 2.65
CA GLY A 748 -20.23 16.19 3.92
C GLY A 748 -20.20 17.70 4.12
N LEU A 749 -19.35 18.16 5.04
CA LEU A 749 -19.07 19.58 5.23
C LEU A 749 -17.56 19.83 5.10
N TRP A 750 -17.18 20.49 4.02
CA TRP A 750 -15.80 20.70 3.62
C TRP A 750 -15.04 21.56 4.63
N GLY A 751 -13.77 21.23 4.90
CA GLY A 751 -12.99 21.91 5.93
C GLY A 751 -13.55 21.73 7.34
N THR A 752 -14.22 20.61 7.59
CA THR A 752 -14.62 20.12 8.92
C THR A 752 -14.35 18.62 8.98
N SER A 753 -14.60 18.01 10.13
CA SER A 753 -14.48 16.56 10.34
C SER A 753 -15.65 15.74 9.78
N MET A 754 -16.65 16.37 9.15
CA MET A 754 -17.80 15.66 8.55
C MET A 754 -17.47 15.24 7.11
N PRO A 755 -17.19 13.94 6.87
CA PRO A 755 -16.85 13.47 5.53
C PRO A 755 -18.06 13.42 4.60
N ALA A 756 -17.77 13.33 3.30
CA ALA A 756 -18.74 12.95 2.30
C ALA A 756 -19.07 11.45 2.42
N TRP A 757 -20.33 11.10 2.21
CA TRP A 757 -20.83 9.71 2.24
C TRP A 757 -21.41 9.29 0.88
N GLN A 758 -20.83 9.78 -0.21
CA GLN A 758 -21.26 9.49 -1.58
C GLN A 758 -21.14 8.01 -1.94
N GLU A 759 -20.26 7.28 -1.24
CA GLU A 759 -20.05 5.85 -1.39
C GLU A 759 -21.24 5.01 -0.85
N MET A 760 -22.04 5.56 0.06
CA MET A 760 -23.27 4.92 0.52
C MET A 760 -24.32 4.92 -0.59
N SER A 761 -25.14 3.87 -0.62
CA SER A 761 -26.29 3.82 -1.53
C SER A 761 -27.23 5.00 -1.26
N GLU A 762 -27.94 5.43 -2.30
CA GLU A 762 -28.99 6.46 -2.16
C GLU A 762 -30.01 6.05 -1.09
N HIS A 763 -30.33 4.75 -1.03
CA HIS A 763 -31.26 4.19 -0.06
C HIS A 763 -30.76 4.37 1.39
N GLU A 764 -29.51 3.99 1.70
CA GLU A 764 -28.93 4.18 3.04
C GLU A 764 -28.87 5.66 3.44
N ARG A 765 -28.52 6.55 2.50
CA ARG A 765 -28.49 8.00 2.73
C ARG A 765 -29.88 8.56 3.04
N ARG A 766 -30.93 8.13 2.32
CA ARG A 766 -32.32 8.51 2.61
C ARG A 766 -32.79 7.95 3.95
N ALA A 767 -32.41 6.71 4.27
CA ALA A 767 -32.77 6.04 5.52
C ALA A 767 -32.20 6.77 6.74
N VAL A 768 -30.90 7.11 6.73
CA VAL A 768 -30.28 7.83 7.84
C VAL A 768 -30.85 9.25 8.00
N VAL A 769 -31.27 9.91 6.92
CA VAL A 769 -31.98 11.19 6.99
C VAL A 769 -33.29 11.06 7.76
N GLN A 770 -34.09 10.02 7.50
CA GLN A 770 -35.32 9.78 8.27
C GLN A 770 -35.03 9.48 9.74
N TYR A 771 -33.99 8.70 10.02
CA TYR A 771 -33.60 8.40 11.40
C TYR A 771 -33.12 9.65 12.15
N ILE A 772 -32.33 10.54 11.53
CA ILE A 772 -31.87 11.80 12.14
C ILE A 772 -33.05 12.68 12.59
N LYS A 773 -34.17 12.65 11.85
CA LYS A 773 -35.37 13.42 12.20
C LYS A 773 -36.03 12.95 13.49
N THR A 774 -35.78 11.71 13.92
CA THR A 774 -36.37 11.17 15.16
C THR A 774 -35.80 11.79 16.43
N PHE A 775 -34.64 12.46 16.37
CA PHE A 775 -34.01 13.06 17.55
C PHE A 775 -34.69 14.36 18.05
N SER A 776 -35.62 14.94 17.30
CA SER A 776 -36.23 16.23 17.62
C SER A 776 -37.74 16.24 17.36
N ASP A 777 -38.52 16.57 18.38
CA ASP A 777 -39.99 16.66 18.31
C ASP A 777 -40.47 17.73 17.31
N ARG A 778 -39.62 18.70 16.93
CA ARG A 778 -39.94 19.73 15.93
C ARG A 778 -40.47 19.13 14.63
N TRP A 779 -39.97 17.97 14.21
CA TRP A 779 -40.42 17.29 12.99
C TRP A 779 -41.85 16.77 13.05
N VAL A 780 -42.44 16.70 14.25
CA VAL A 780 -43.83 16.34 14.52
C VAL A 780 -44.67 17.59 14.81
N THR A 781 -44.10 18.58 15.51
CA THR A 781 -44.84 19.76 15.97
C THR A 781 -44.88 20.92 14.98
N GLU A 782 -43.94 21.00 14.03
CA GLU A 782 -43.83 22.07 13.05
C GLU A 782 -44.00 21.53 11.62
N THR A 783 -44.45 22.39 10.71
CA THR A 783 -44.49 22.09 9.28
C THR A 783 -43.21 22.58 8.61
N VAL A 784 -42.65 21.79 7.69
CA VAL A 784 -41.49 22.19 6.90
C VAL A 784 -41.90 23.30 5.92
N PRO A 785 -41.32 24.51 5.98
CA PRO A 785 -41.68 25.59 5.07
C PRO A 785 -41.30 25.28 3.61
N PRO A 786 -41.90 25.96 2.63
CA PRO A 786 -41.50 25.79 1.23
C PRO A 786 -40.04 26.19 1.02
N SER A 787 -39.36 25.47 0.13
CA SER A 787 -38.02 25.83 -0.33
C SER A 787 -38.05 27.14 -1.12
N ILE A 788 -36.99 27.93 -1.00
CA ILE A 788 -36.76 29.08 -1.87
C ILE A 788 -36.56 28.63 -3.31
N THR A 789 -37.05 29.44 -4.24
CA THR A 789 -36.69 29.30 -5.65
C THR A 789 -35.40 30.07 -5.90
N ILE A 790 -34.37 29.40 -6.42
CA ILE A 790 -33.15 30.07 -6.86
C ILE A 790 -33.46 30.72 -8.21
N ALA A 791 -33.37 32.06 -8.27
CA ALA A 791 -33.56 32.78 -9.52
C ALA A 791 -32.48 32.39 -10.54
N PRO A 792 -32.77 32.37 -11.85
CA PRO A 792 -31.76 32.13 -12.87
C PRO A 792 -30.56 33.07 -12.70
N GLU A 793 -29.35 32.51 -12.73
CA GLU A 793 -28.12 33.28 -12.62
C GLU A 793 -27.95 34.20 -13.85
N PRO A 794 -27.81 35.53 -13.65
CA PRO A 794 -27.56 36.47 -14.73
C PRO A 794 -26.13 36.33 -15.28
N ALA A 795 -25.84 37.00 -16.40
CA ALA A 795 -24.49 37.02 -16.97
C ALA A 795 -23.48 37.64 -15.98
N VAL A 796 -22.28 37.06 -15.90
CA VAL A 796 -21.20 37.58 -15.07
C VAL A 796 -20.54 38.75 -15.81
N THR A 797 -20.68 39.97 -15.28
CA THR A 797 -20.24 41.23 -15.90
C THR A 797 -19.45 42.10 -14.91
N ASP A 798 -18.66 43.05 -15.40
CA ASP A 798 -17.90 43.98 -14.54
C ASP A 798 -18.84 44.79 -13.64
N ILE A 799 -20.01 45.15 -14.19
CA ILE A 799 -21.06 45.86 -13.44
C ILE A 799 -21.54 44.99 -12.27
N SER A 800 -21.83 43.71 -12.52
CA SER A 800 -22.26 42.77 -11.49
C SER A 800 -21.20 42.59 -10.40
N LEU A 801 -19.91 42.55 -10.75
CA LEU A 801 -18.82 42.46 -9.77
C LEU A 801 -18.67 43.73 -8.91
N GLU A 802 -18.76 44.92 -9.50
CA GLU A 802 -18.67 46.18 -8.75
C GLU A 802 -19.90 46.43 -7.86
N GLN A 803 -21.09 46.10 -8.35
CA GLN A 803 -22.33 46.12 -7.55
C GLN A 803 -22.24 45.12 -6.40
N GLY A 804 -21.82 43.89 -6.70
CA GLY A 804 -21.62 42.83 -5.72
C GLY A 804 -20.63 43.20 -4.62
N LYS A 805 -19.50 43.82 -5.00
CA LYS A 805 -18.50 44.35 -4.06
C LYS A 805 -19.09 45.43 -3.15
N THR A 806 -19.85 46.37 -3.71
CA THR A 806 -20.49 47.44 -2.95
C THR A 806 -21.48 46.87 -1.94
N LEU A 807 -22.34 45.94 -2.37
CA LEU A 807 -23.31 45.25 -1.53
C LEU A 807 -22.63 44.39 -0.47
N PHE A 808 -21.55 43.69 -0.81
CA PHE A 808 -20.78 42.88 0.14
C PHE A 808 -20.11 43.74 1.22
N ILE A 809 -19.54 44.90 0.85
CA ILE A 809 -18.97 45.84 1.84
C ILE A 809 -20.05 46.35 2.79
N ALA A 810 -21.23 46.68 2.26
CA ALA A 810 -22.34 47.19 3.05
C ALA A 810 -22.91 46.14 4.03
N ASN A 811 -23.01 44.87 3.61
CA ASN A 811 -23.78 43.85 4.33
C ASN A 811 -22.94 42.73 4.98
N CYS A 812 -21.79 42.38 4.41
CA CYS A 812 -21.05 41.16 4.75
C CYS A 812 -19.70 41.42 5.42
N MET A 813 -19.08 42.58 5.13
CA MET A 813 -17.73 42.93 5.58
C MET A 813 -17.53 42.85 7.09
N LEU A 814 -18.56 43.18 7.89
CA LEU A 814 -18.46 43.19 9.35
C LEU A 814 -18.01 41.84 9.92
N CYS A 815 -18.41 40.74 9.28
CA CYS A 815 -18.03 39.37 9.65
C CYS A 815 -16.93 38.82 8.73
N HIS A 816 -17.06 38.99 7.42
CA HIS A 816 -16.18 38.34 6.44
C HIS A 816 -14.92 39.15 6.08
N GLY A 817 -14.82 40.41 6.50
CA GLY A 817 -13.75 41.33 6.12
C GLY A 817 -13.90 41.85 4.68
N ALA A 818 -13.26 42.97 4.34
CA ALA A 818 -13.45 43.61 3.03
C ALA A 818 -12.93 42.77 1.86
N GLY A 819 -11.93 41.92 2.10
CA GLY A 819 -11.38 40.97 1.13
C GLY A 819 -11.96 39.56 1.23
N GLY A 820 -13.03 39.36 2.02
CA GLY A 820 -13.70 38.05 2.16
C GLY A 820 -12.90 36.97 2.89
N GLN A 821 -11.91 37.33 3.71
CA GLN A 821 -10.99 36.41 4.38
C GLN A 821 -11.53 35.83 5.70
N GLY A 822 -12.75 36.19 6.09
CA GLY A 822 -13.35 35.76 7.36
C GLY A 822 -12.81 36.49 8.59
N ASN A 823 -12.13 37.62 8.40
CA ASN A 823 -11.42 38.39 9.43
C ASN A 823 -12.07 39.76 9.73
N GLY A 824 -13.39 39.87 9.56
CA GLY A 824 -14.11 41.11 9.86
C GLY A 824 -14.04 41.49 11.35
N PRO A 825 -14.31 42.75 11.73
CA PRO A 825 -14.24 43.21 13.11
C PRO A 825 -15.04 42.38 14.12
N MET A 826 -16.13 41.72 13.69
CA MET A 826 -16.94 40.86 14.54
C MET A 826 -16.46 39.40 14.61
N ALA A 827 -15.58 38.96 13.69
CA ALA A 827 -15.14 37.57 13.61
C ALA A 827 -14.57 37.00 14.95
N PRO A 828 -13.80 37.75 15.76
CA PRO A 828 -13.27 37.23 17.01
C PRO A 828 -14.32 36.99 18.11
N VAL A 829 -15.48 37.64 18.03
CA VAL A 829 -16.47 37.68 19.12
C VAL A 829 -17.79 36.97 18.81
N ILE A 830 -18.03 36.59 17.55
CA ILE A 830 -19.26 35.89 17.17
C ILE A 830 -19.28 34.45 17.70
N LYS A 831 -20.46 34.06 18.20
CA LYS A 831 -20.75 32.71 18.67
C LYS A 831 -22.03 32.19 18.01
N ASP A 832 -22.12 30.88 17.89
CA ASP A 832 -23.37 30.23 17.54
C ASP A 832 -24.32 30.14 18.74
N ILE A 833 -25.56 29.70 18.50
CA ILE A 833 -26.57 29.53 19.56
C ILE A 833 -26.20 28.46 20.59
N TRP A 834 -25.13 27.68 20.34
CA TRP A 834 -24.58 26.67 21.25
C TRP A 834 -23.36 27.19 22.03
N GLY A 835 -23.04 28.49 21.90
CA GLY A 835 -21.96 29.16 22.61
C GLY A 835 -20.56 28.90 22.04
N GLN A 836 -20.45 28.24 20.88
CA GLN A 836 -19.17 27.96 20.22
C GLN A 836 -18.74 29.15 19.38
N GLN A 837 -17.44 29.47 19.42
CA GLN A 837 -16.87 30.51 18.57
C GLN A 837 -17.01 30.10 17.09
N LEU A 838 -17.50 31.03 16.27
CA LEU A 838 -17.63 30.82 14.84
C LEU A 838 -16.46 31.45 14.10
N LYS A 839 -15.98 30.74 13.06
CA LYS A 839 -15.05 31.29 12.07
C LYS A 839 -15.86 31.58 10.81
N PRO A 840 -16.09 32.85 10.45
CA PRO A 840 -16.71 33.19 9.17
C PRO A 840 -15.93 32.58 8.01
N ALA A 841 -16.62 32.20 6.94
CA ALA A 841 -15.97 31.58 5.79
C ALA A 841 -14.96 32.55 5.15
N ASN A 842 -13.77 32.02 4.88
CA ASN A 842 -12.77 32.65 4.02
C ASN A 842 -13.02 32.18 2.57
N PHE A 843 -13.45 33.12 1.72
CA PHE A 843 -13.80 32.87 0.33
C PHE A 843 -12.59 32.79 -0.61
N THR A 844 -11.38 33.09 -0.13
CA THR A 844 -10.16 32.96 -0.93
C THR A 844 -9.54 31.56 -0.83
N LEU A 845 -9.96 30.72 0.11
CA LEU A 845 -9.39 29.40 0.33
C LEU A 845 -9.94 28.36 -0.66
N ALA A 846 -9.09 27.45 -1.09
CA ALA A 846 -9.49 26.28 -1.87
C ALA A 846 -10.47 25.36 -1.10
N ALA A 847 -11.28 24.61 -1.85
CA ALA A 847 -12.30 23.72 -1.31
C ALA A 847 -11.71 22.67 -0.34
N GLY A 848 -12.37 22.50 0.81
CA GLY A 848 -11.96 21.53 1.83
C GLY A 848 -10.93 22.01 2.84
N LEU A 849 -10.35 23.22 2.68
CA LEU A 849 -9.50 23.81 3.71
C LEU A 849 -10.33 24.28 4.91
N SER A 850 -9.76 24.12 6.11
CA SER A 850 -10.39 24.60 7.34
C SER A 850 -10.60 26.11 7.29
N GLY A 851 -11.76 26.57 7.76
CA GLY A 851 -12.19 27.97 7.63
C GLY A 851 -12.73 28.39 6.25
N GLY A 852 -12.63 27.55 5.22
CA GLY A 852 -13.20 27.80 3.89
C GLY A 852 -14.71 27.54 3.81
N VAL A 853 -15.25 27.66 2.60
CA VAL A 853 -16.67 27.41 2.29
C VAL A 853 -17.01 25.91 2.42
N LYS A 854 -18.13 25.58 3.08
CA LYS A 854 -18.44 24.22 3.54
C LYS A 854 -19.05 23.29 2.48
N LEU A 855 -19.59 23.82 1.39
CA LEU A 855 -20.16 23.03 0.28
C LEU A 855 -19.66 23.53 -1.09
N GLY A 856 -18.46 24.11 -1.12
CA GLY A 856 -17.83 24.61 -2.34
C GLY A 856 -18.29 26.01 -2.75
N HIS A 857 -17.71 26.50 -3.85
CA HIS A 857 -17.93 27.85 -4.36
C HIS A 857 -18.99 27.88 -5.49
N ASP A 858 -19.79 26.82 -5.60
CA ASP A 858 -20.92 26.74 -6.51
C ASP A 858 -21.93 27.89 -6.26
N GLY A 859 -22.32 28.55 -7.35
CA GLY A 859 -23.17 29.74 -7.30
C GLY A 859 -24.53 29.48 -6.63
N ALA A 860 -25.16 28.33 -6.87
CA ALA A 860 -26.46 28.01 -6.30
C ALA A 860 -26.37 27.75 -4.78
N HIS A 861 -25.28 27.15 -4.31
CA HIS A 861 -25.03 27.02 -2.87
C HIS A 861 -24.83 28.38 -2.19
N LEU A 862 -23.97 29.24 -2.76
CA LEU A 862 -23.70 30.57 -2.21
C LEU A 862 -24.97 31.44 -2.21
N PHE A 863 -25.73 31.43 -3.31
CA PHE A 863 -27.02 32.13 -3.40
C PHE A 863 -27.97 31.69 -2.29
N ARG A 864 -28.11 30.38 -2.07
CA ARG A 864 -28.96 29.83 -1.01
C ARG A 864 -28.50 30.25 0.38
N ALA A 865 -27.19 30.19 0.65
CA ALA A 865 -26.62 30.55 1.93
C ALA A 865 -26.85 32.03 2.27
N VAL A 866 -26.69 32.94 1.28
CA VAL A 866 -27.00 34.37 1.45
C VAL A 866 -28.50 34.58 1.65
N THR A 867 -29.32 33.98 0.81
CA THR A 867 -30.79 34.16 0.84
C THR A 867 -31.40 33.69 2.15
N THR A 868 -31.03 32.49 2.62
CA THR A 868 -31.64 31.84 3.79
C THR A 868 -30.87 32.07 5.09
N GLY A 869 -29.70 32.72 5.03
CA GLY A 869 -28.76 32.80 6.14
C GLY A 869 -28.23 31.43 6.57
N ILE A 870 -27.41 31.42 7.63
CA ILE A 870 -26.87 30.18 8.20
C ILE A 870 -27.52 29.90 9.55
N GLY A 871 -28.20 28.76 9.67
CA GLY A 871 -28.97 28.40 10.86
C GLY A 871 -28.13 28.31 12.13
N GLY A 872 -28.65 28.82 13.25
CA GLY A 872 -27.98 28.86 14.55
C GLY A 872 -26.74 29.77 14.60
N THR A 873 -26.53 30.63 13.60
CA THR A 873 -25.44 31.62 13.58
C THR A 873 -25.98 33.05 13.49
N PRO A 874 -25.18 34.09 13.74
CA PRO A 874 -25.58 35.48 13.53
C PRO A 874 -25.81 35.87 12.07
N MET A 875 -25.53 35.00 11.08
CA MET A 875 -25.74 35.35 9.66
C MET A 875 -27.24 35.50 9.34
N PRO A 876 -27.71 36.70 8.95
CA PRO A 876 -29.14 36.97 8.77
C PRO A 876 -29.68 36.38 7.46
N VAL A 877 -31.01 36.43 7.30
CA VAL A 877 -31.73 36.00 6.10
C VAL A 877 -31.80 37.18 5.13
N PHE A 878 -30.86 37.29 4.19
CA PHE A 878 -30.81 38.46 3.31
C PHE A 878 -31.89 38.48 2.23
N GLY A 879 -32.56 37.34 1.96
CA GLY A 879 -33.65 37.27 0.98
C GLY A 879 -34.86 38.16 1.29
N GLU A 880 -34.97 38.69 2.51
CA GLU A 880 -36.01 39.64 2.91
C GLU A 880 -35.61 41.11 2.68
N HIS A 881 -34.33 41.37 2.41
CA HIS A 881 -33.75 42.71 2.33
C HIS A 881 -33.05 43.01 1.00
N LEU A 882 -32.64 41.98 0.26
CA LEU A 882 -31.98 42.08 -1.02
C LEU A 882 -32.81 41.38 -2.10
N LYS A 883 -32.82 41.96 -3.30
CA LYS A 883 -33.44 41.36 -4.48
C LYS A 883 -32.61 40.18 -5.00
N PRO A 884 -33.22 39.22 -5.72
CA PRO A 884 -32.48 38.11 -6.30
C PRO A 884 -31.30 38.53 -7.19
N GLU A 885 -31.42 39.61 -7.96
CA GLU A 885 -30.31 40.11 -8.79
C GLU A 885 -29.13 40.59 -7.93
N GLU A 886 -29.42 41.33 -6.85
CA GLU A 886 -28.42 41.86 -5.91
C GLU A 886 -27.70 40.73 -5.15
N ILE A 887 -28.40 39.64 -4.85
CA ILE A 887 -27.78 38.44 -4.25
C ILE A 887 -26.83 37.77 -5.25
N TRP A 888 -27.21 37.66 -6.53
CA TRP A 888 -26.32 37.12 -7.56
C TRP A 888 -25.07 37.99 -7.76
N ASP A 889 -25.20 39.32 -7.71
CA ASP A 889 -24.05 40.22 -7.74
C ASP A 889 -23.07 39.93 -6.59
N ILE A 890 -23.58 39.75 -5.36
CA ILE A 890 -22.76 39.34 -4.21
C ILE A 890 -22.07 37.98 -4.48
N VAL A 891 -22.79 37.01 -5.04
CA VAL A 891 -22.24 35.68 -5.36
C VAL A 891 -21.11 35.79 -6.39
N HIS A 892 -21.30 36.55 -7.47
CA HIS A 892 -20.26 36.78 -8.47
C HIS A 892 -19.04 37.45 -7.84
N TYR A 893 -19.23 38.46 -6.98
CA TYR A 893 -18.11 39.07 -6.26
C TYR A 893 -17.36 38.05 -5.38
N VAL A 894 -18.06 37.23 -4.60
CA VAL A 894 -17.45 36.18 -3.77
C VAL A 894 -16.66 35.17 -4.62
N GLN A 895 -17.21 34.73 -5.75
CA GLN A 895 -16.52 33.82 -6.67
C GLN A 895 -15.28 34.47 -7.29
N SER A 896 -15.32 35.77 -7.58
CA SER A 896 -14.16 36.51 -8.10
C SER A 896 -12.98 36.51 -7.13
N LEU A 897 -13.23 36.55 -5.81
CA LEU A 897 -12.19 36.45 -4.79
C LEU A 897 -11.49 35.09 -4.84
N ARG A 898 -12.25 34.00 -5.06
CA ARG A 898 -11.68 32.66 -5.23
C ARG A 898 -10.91 32.53 -6.54
N VAL A 899 -11.46 33.03 -7.65
CA VAL A 899 -10.78 33.01 -8.96
C VAL A 899 -9.46 33.76 -8.89
N ALA A 900 -9.44 34.95 -8.29
CA ALA A 900 -8.23 35.75 -8.14
C ALA A 900 -7.17 35.06 -7.26
N ALA A 901 -7.59 34.43 -6.16
CA ALA A 901 -6.68 33.67 -5.30
C ALA A 901 -6.14 32.42 -6.01
N HIS A 902 -6.99 31.69 -6.75
CA HIS A 902 -6.57 30.51 -7.49
C HIS A 902 -5.63 30.84 -8.64
N GLU A 903 -5.83 31.96 -9.34
CA GLU A 903 -4.89 32.47 -10.34
C GLU A 903 -3.50 32.68 -9.73
N GLN A 904 -3.40 33.30 -8.56
CA GLN A 904 -2.13 33.50 -7.85
C GLN A 904 -1.48 32.18 -7.45
N GLU A 905 -2.27 31.21 -6.99
CA GLU A 905 -1.80 29.85 -6.67
C GLU A 905 -1.24 29.16 -7.93
N LEU A 906 -1.95 29.23 -9.05
CA LEU A 906 -1.54 28.62 -10.33
C LEU A 906 -0.26 29.25 -10.89
N VAL A 907 -0.14 30.58 -10.82
CA VAL A 907 1.09 31.31 -11.19
C VAL A 907 2.25 30.90 -10.28
N ALA A 908 2.02 30.76 -8.97
CA ALA A 908 3.05 30.34 -8.03
C ALA A 908 3.57 28.91 -8.31
N VAL A 909 2.74 28.05 -8.91
CA VAL A 909 3.12 26.70 -9.35
C VAL A 909 3.48 26.62 -10.84
N GLY A 910 3.78 27.77 -11.47
CA GLY A 910 4.40 27.82 -12.80
C GLY A 910 3.44 27.77 -13.98
N LEU A 911 2.15 28.11 -13.80
CA LEU A 911 1.26 28.38 -14.92
C LEU A 911 1.81 29.56 -15.74
N LYS A 912 1.84 29.43 -17.07
CA LYS A 912 2.39 30.45 -17.97
C LYS A 912 1.42 31.61 -18.12
N GLU A 913 1.96 32.83 -18.26
CA GLU A 913 1.14 34.04 -18.47
C GLU A 913 0.19 33.93 -19.67
N GLY A 914 0.64 33.30 -20.77
CA GLY A 914 -0.20 33.10 -21.96
C GLY A 914 -1.40 32.16 -21.75
N ASP A 915 -1.42 31.38 -20.67
CA ASP A 915 -2.49 30.45 -20.35
C ASP A 915 -3.50 31.02 -19.33
N LEU A 916 -3.24 32.22 -18.77
CA LEU A 916 -4.06 32.82 -17.71
C LEU A 916 -5.50 33.12 -18.15
N GLU A 917 -5.68 33.62 -19.38
CA GLU A 917 -7.00 33.91 -19.94
C GLU A 917 -7.87 32.65 -19.99
N GLN A 918 -7.27 31.54 -20.47
CA GLN A 918 -7.93 30.25 -20.53
C GLN A 918 -8.18 29.68 -19.14
N ALA A 919 -7.24 29.84 -18.20
CA ALA A 919 -7.40 29.42 -16.82
C ALA A 919 -8.58 30.13 -16.16
N ARG A 920 -8.68 31.47 -16.25
CA ARG A 920 -9.81 32.25 -15.72
C ARG A 920 -11.14 31.78 -16.27
N THR A 921 -11.21 31.58 -17.59
CA THR A 921 -12.43 31.10 -18.25
C THR A 921 -12.87 29.75 -17.66
N ARG A 922 -11.94 28.82 -17.47
CA ARG A 922 -12.24 27.49 -16.93
C ARG A 922 -12.57 27.52 -15.43
N MET A 923 -11.89 28.36 -14.65
CA MET A 923 -12.21 28.57 -13.24
C MET A 923 -13.62 29.14 -13.07
N TRP A 924 -13.98 30.18 -13.82
CA TRP A 924 -15.33 30.74 -13.79
C TRP A 924 -16.39 29.72 -14.23
N ALA A 925 -16.14 28.96 -15.30
CA ALA A 925 -17.05 27.91 -15.74
C ALA A 925 -17.24 26.78 -14.72
N ALA A 926 -16.23 26.53 -13.86
CA ALA A 926 -16.36 25.58 -12.76
C ALA A 926 -17.31 26.10 -11.66
N LEU A 927 -17.22 27.39 -11.32
CA LEU A 927 -17.96 28.00 -10.21
C LEU A 927 -19.37 28.53 -10.58
N SER A 928 -19.52 29.04 -11.80
CA SER A 928 -20.72 29.74 -12.28
C SER A 928 -21.38 28.99 -13.45
N PRO A 929 -22.62 28.48 -13.27
CA PRO A 929 -23.43 27.96 -14.36
C PRO A 929 -23.61 28.95 -15.53
N ALA A 930 -23.72 30.26 -15.28
CA ALA A 930 -23.77 31.29 -16.31
C ALA A 930 -22.48 31.36 -17.12
N ALA A 931 -21.33 31.44 -16.45
CA ALA A 931 -20.03 31.41 -17.13
C ALA A 931 -19.83 30.12 -17.93
N ARG A 932 -20.31 28.97 -17.42
CA ARG A 932 -20.26 27.68 -18.13
C ARG A 932 -21.05 27.66 -19.44
N ARG A 933 -22.14 28.44 -19.53
CA ARG A 933 -22.92 28.63 -20.77
C ARG A 933 -22.30 29.65 -21.72
N GLY A 934 -21.24 30.34 -21.30
CA GLY A 934 -20.59 31.41 -22.06
C GLY A 934 -21.11 32.81 -21.73
N ASP A 935 -21.95 32.95 -20.71
CA ASP A 935 -22.50 34.23 -20.24
C ASP A 935 -21.50 34.96 -19.32
N LEU A 936 -20.26 35.16 -19.80
CA LEU A 936 -19.15 35.80 -19.08
C LEU A 936 -18.56 36.95 -19.92
N GLU A 937 -18.47 38.14 -19.35
CA GLU A 937 -17.93 39.31 -20.04
C GLU A 937 -16.41 39.16 -20.32
N LYS A 938 -15.98 39.59 -21.51
CA LYS A 938 -14.59 39.43 -21.97
C LYS A 938 -13.58 40.19 -21.10
N THR A 939 -13.97 41.32 -20.53
CA THR A 939 -13.10 42.14 -19.67
C THR A 939 -12.69 41.41 -18.39
N ILE A 940 -13.59 40.62 -17.79
CA ILE A 940 -13.30 39.74 -16.65
C ILE A 940 -12.27 38.67 -17.03
N ILE A 941 -12.40 38.14 -18.25
CA ILE A 941 -11.47 37.16 -18.81
C ILE A 941 -10.10 37.80 -19.10
N GLN A 942 -10.07 39.09 -19.49
CA GLN A 942 -8.89 39.83 -19.95
C GLN A 942 -8.21 40.71 -18.89
N ALA A 943 -8.75 40.81 -17.68
CA ALA A 943 -8.28 41.73 -16.64
C ALA A 943 -6.74 41.66 -16.42
N PRO A 944 -6.04 42.81 -16.28
CA PRO A 944 -4.59 42.85 -16.17
C PRO A 944 -4.09 42.34 -14.80
N SER A 945 -2.89 41.76 -14.79
CA SER A 945 -2.19 41.24 -13.62
C SER A 945 -1.60 42.34 -12.71
N ASP A 946 -2.41 43.30 -12.26
CA ASP A 946 -1.92 44.32 -11.33
C ASP A 946 -1.83 43.78 -9.89
N SER A 947 -0.68 43.18 -9.58
CA SER A 947 -0.23 42.97 -8.20
C SER A 947 0.24 44.28 -7.57
N PRO A 948 -0.03 44.55 -6.28
CA PRO A 948 0.67 45.61 -5.57
C PRO A 948 2.13 45.18 -5.39
N ARG A 949 3.03 45.78 -6.18
CA ARG A 949 4.48 45.66 -5.97
C ARG A 949 4.79 46.05 -4.53
N THR A 950 5.27 45.08 -3.75
CA THR A 950 5.87 45.30 -2.44
C THR A 950 6.89 46.44 -2.52
N ALA A 951 6.68 47.48 -1.71
CA ALA A 951 7.63 48.56 -1.53
C ALA A 951 8.98 47.98 -1.11
N ARG A 952 9.98 48.09 -1.98
CA ARG A 952 11.39 47.93 -1.60
C ARG A 952 11.69 48.98 -0.54
N VAL A 953 11.95 48.53 0.68
CA VAL A 953 12.65 49.32 1.69
C VAL A 953 14.04 49.62 1.13
N THR A 954 14.23 50.81 0.59
CA THR A 954 15.55 51.33 0.22
C THR A 954 16.28 51.66 1.52
N GLY A 955 17.20 50.79 1.91
CA GLY A 955 18.18 51.07 2.94
C GLY A 955 19.01 52.29 2.54
N GLY A 956 18.86 53.38 3.31
CA GLY A 956 19.70 54.56 3.19
C GLY A 956 21.14 54.22 3.53
N THR A 957 22.05 54.44 2.58
CA THR A 957 23.49 54.38 2.80
C THR A 957 23.94 55.61 3.58
N VAL A 958 24.38 55.39 4.81
CA VAL A 958 25.10 56.37 5.61
C VAL A 958 26.54 56.48 5.09
N ASN A 959 26.88 57.66 4.59
CA ASN A 959 28.23 58.10 4.26
C ASN A 959 29.05 58.32 5.55
N GLY A 960 30.26 57.76 5.63
CA GLY A 960 31.16 57.95 6.78
C GLY A 960 32.58 57.44 6.57
N ARG A 961 33.36 58.21 5.80
CA ARG A 961 34.82 58.20 5.54
C ARG A 961 35.74 57.44 6.51
N ARG A 962 36.83 56.88 5.96
CA ARG A 962 38.22 57.16 6.39
C ARG A 962 39.28 56.70 5.37
N ARG A 963 40.19 57.63 5.05
CA ARG A 963 41.64 57.41 4.87
C ARG A 963 42.32 58.64 5.46
N PRO A 964 43.53 58.51 6.02
CA PRO A 964 43.90 57.66 7.17
C PRO A 964 43.27 58.14 8.48
#